data_AF-A0A562J561-F1
#
_entry.id   AF-A0A562J561-F1
#
_cell.length_a   1.000
_cell.length_b   1.000
_cell.length_c   1.000
_cell.angle_alpha   90.00
_cell.angle_beta   90.00
_cell.angle_gamma   90.00
#
_symmetry.space_group_name_H-M   'P 1'
#
loop_
_entity.id
_entity.type
_entity.pdbx_description
1 polymer ?
#
loop_
_entity_poly.entity_id
_entity_poly.type
_entity_poly.pdbx_seq_one_letter_code
_entity_poly.pdbx_strand_id
1 'polypeptide(L)'
;MPDWSYRTLFRPLLFKLPAESARDLTLKTFGLLGKLPFGSFIIRTMGHMEMSPVLESELEDVNLKYPVGLSGSLDIHGTAHKALSQIGFGFIEVGPVTLNKGTCRQPIYRDEKKEAIIYPDPYVNDGVDQILQRLKLNEMKLPLMFRLRHSSGSTPQEAFEQICSLSGRVSGFAAGYYVDCLDEHWSLEENIKHTSNMAQFFRSLPEGKPVFLYIPLDYPPKKLKTLLQSIPVSQLHGFMVGDYVQTDSGYEAGWEGKSESFKKVHCIQQFCEKEQVIIASGGIHEPQDALDLMEAGADYVQLHSGLVYAGPGLPKRVNEAILYERTRNINSGAEPSFWKYWGWMSLLGIGMVIGGILAWIIAATTVLLPYDESFLGISAAQLASIYPQIVAFMSHDRITLAGTMISIGIIYFQLGRYGLRYELHWAKTALMASGIVGFSSFFLYLGYGYFDPLHAVAAAILLPMFIVSMRSRGDQVLNGQPNLVNDRNWLLAQWGQLMFVILGTAFAIGGLTISYIGVTDVFVHEDLGFLNTTHETMGQFNERLLALIAHDRAGFGGALLSDSIAILATALWGIQQGQRWIWWMFLLGGIPGFLAGFSVHWMIGYTDFIHLLPAYFAFAVYAVGLVLLYPYLMNPQKQAKH
;
A
#
# COMPACT_ATOMS: atom_id res chain seq x y z
N MET A 1 6.65 -0.05 1.15
CA MET A 1 6.33 1.38 1.25
C MET A 1 5.25 1.67 0.23
N PRO A 2 4.19 2.41 0.57
CA PRO A 2 3.18 2.81 -0.39
C PRO A 2 3.66 3.94 -1.29
N ASP A 3 3.09 4.05 -2.48
CA ASP A 3 3.48 5.04 -3.51
C ASP A 3 3.40 6.49 -2.98
N TRP A 4 2.41 6.81 -2.14
CA TRP A 4 2.28 8.16 -1.59
C TRP A 4 3.51 8.54 -0.76
N SER A 5 4.01 7.64 0.08
CA SER A 5 5.18 7.89 0.91
C SER A 5 6.46 7.96 0.06
N TYR A 6 6.57 7.08 -0.94
CA TYR A 6 7.75 7.01 -1.79
C TYR A 6 7.86 8.25 -2.68
N ARG A 7 6.81 8.56 -3.45
CA ARG A 7 6.84 9.66 -4.43
C ARG A 7 6.99 11.03 -3.78
N THR A 8 6.37 11.24 -2.61
CA THR A 8 6.33 12.56 -1.97
C THR A 8 7.47 12.81 -0.99
N LEU A 9 7.85 11.81 -0.18
CA LEU A 9 8.84 11.97 0.90
C LEU A 9 10.21 11.39 0.52
N PHE A 10 10.27 10.13 0.08
CA PHE A 10 11.54 9.42 -0.05
C PHE A 10 12.26 9.69 -1.37
N ARG A 11 11.54 9.67 -2.50
CA ARG A 11 12.11 9.88 -3.84
C ARG A 11 12.85 11.22 -3.96
N PRO A 12 12.29 12.38 -3.52
CA PRO A 12 13.01 13.65 -3.62
C PRO A 12 14.31 13.71 -2.81
N LEU A 13 14.44 12.89 -1.76
CA LEU A 13 15.66 12.80 -0.95
C LEU A 13 16.66 11.81 -1.57
N LEU A 14 16.20 10.62 -1.97
CA LEU A 14 17.04 9.57 -2.56
C LEU A 14 17.61 9.96 -3.93
N PHE A 15 16.90 10.80 -4.69
CA PHE A 15 17.35 11.24 -6.00
C PHE A 15 18.48 12.30 -5.93
N LYS A 16 18.71 12.89 -4.75
CA LYS A 16 19.86 13.77 -4.50
C LYS A 16 21.17 13.02 -4.21
N LEU A 17 21.08 11.72 -3.93
CA LEU A 17 22.24 10.87 -3.66
C LEU A 17 22.76 10.22 -4.95
N PRO A 18 24.05 9.83 -5.02
CA PRO A 18 24.54 8.95 -6.08
C PRO A 18 23.69 7.67 -6.16
N ALA A 19 23.47 7.16 -7.38
CA ALA A 19 22.53 6.06 -7.62
C ALA A 19 22.84 4.81 -6.81
N GLU A 20 24.12 4.42 -6.74
CA GLU A 20 24.59 3.29 -5.95
C GLU A 20 24.36 3.49 -4.44
N SER A 21 24.70 4.66 -3.90
CA SER A 21 24.47 4.98 -2.49
C SER A 21 22.98 5.00 -2.15
N ALA A 22 22.14 5.54 -3.03
CA ALA A 22 20.68 5.57 -2.86
C ALA A 22 20.10 4.15 -2.84
N ARG A 23 20.53 3.28 -3.77
CA ARG A 23 20.15 1.86 -3.83
C ARG A 23 20.54 1.15 -2.54
N ASP A 24 21.82 1.21 -2.16
CA ASP A 24 22.35 0.49 -1.02
C ASP A 24 21.72 0.95 0.30
N LEU A 25 21.50 2.26 0.47
CA LEU A 25 20.77 2.80 1.62
C LEU A 25 19.33 2.25 1.65
N THR A 26 18.65 2.26 0.51
CA THR A 26 17.27 1.78 0.40
C THR A 26 17.19 0.30 0.75
N LEU A 27 18.02 -0.54 0.13
CA LEU A 27 18.04 -1.99 0.36
C LEU A 27 18.41 -2.34 1.81
N LYS A 28 19.38 -1.65 2.41
CA LYS A 28 19.75 -1.86 3.82
C LYS A 28 18.61 -1.48 4.76
N THR A 29 18.01 -0.30 4.59
CA THR A 29 16.87 0.13 5.42
C THR A 29 15.68 -0.82 5.26
N PHE A 30 15.38 -1.23 4.03
CA PHE A 30 14.29 -2.17 3.75
C PHE A 30 14.57 -3.55 4.35
N GLY A 31 15.81 -4.04 4.23
CA GLY A 31 16.27 -5.28 4.84
C GLY A 31 16.22 -5.25 6.36
N LEU A 32 16.56 -4.12 6.99
CA LEU A 32 16.45 -3.92 8.45
C LEU A 32 15.00 -3.94 8.92
N LEU A 33 14.09 -3.24 8.22
CA LEU A 33 12.66 -3.27 8.52
C LEU A 33 12.10 -4.69 8.47
N GLY A 34 12.52 -5.51 7.49
CA GLY A 34 12.12 -6.92 7.40
C GLY A 34 12.66 -7.84 8.51
N LYS A 35 13.62 -7.37 9.33
CA LYS A 35 14.23 -8.10 10.45
C LYS A 35 13.65 -7.70 11.81
N LEU A 36 13.04 -6.51 11.93
CA LEU A 36 12.47 -6.04 13.20
C LEU A 36 11.25 -6.88 13.62
N PRO A 37 11.06 -7.13 14.94
CA PRO A 37 9.81 -7.68 15.44
C PRO A 37 8.66 -6.72 15.06
N PHE A 38 7.56 -7.26 14.53
CA PHE A 38 6.44 -6.51 13.94
C PHE A 38 6.74 -5.73 12.65
N GLY A 39 7.97 -5.77 12.11
CA GLY A 39 8.31 -5.09 10.86
C GLY A 39 7.44 -5.55 9.68
N SER A 40 7.14 -6.85 9.62
CA SER A 40 6.20 -7.41 8.64
C SER A 40 4.76 -6.90 8.81
N PHE A 41 4.32 -6.67 10.05
CA PHE A 41 3.01 -6.08 10.33
C PHE A 41 2.97 -4.63 9.82
N ILE A 42 4.00 -3.83 10.09
CA ILE A 42 4.08 -2.44 9.59
C ILE A 42 4.06 -2.42 8.04
N ILE A 43 4.84 -3.29 7.40
CA ILE A 43 4.88 -3.38 5.92
C ILE A 43 3.49 -3.72 5.37
N ARG A 44 2.80 -4.70 5.96
CA ARG A 44 1.44 -5.12 5.58
C ARG A 44 0.38 -4.04 5.85
N THR A 45 0.52 -3.28 6.94
CA THR A 45 -0.40 -2.20 7.30
C THR A 45 -0.20 -0.99 6.38
N MET A 46 1.04 -0.65 6.03
CA MET A 46 1.32 0.47 5.12
C MET A 46 1.03 0.15 3.65
N GLY A 47 1.08 -1.11 3.26
CA GLY A 47 0.71 -1.59 1.94
C GLY A 47 -0.05 -2.90 2.10
N HIS A 48 -1.37 -2.86 1.91
CA HIS A 48 -2.17 -4.08 1.89
C HIS A 48 -1.80 -4.85 0.61
N MET A 49 -1.09 -5.98 0.77
CA MET A 49 -0.42 -6.72 -0.33
C MET A 49 -0.94 -8.15 -0.54
N GLU A 50 -1.88 -8.64 0.27
CA GLU A 50 -2.46 -9.97 0.06
C GLU A 50 -3.51 -9.88 -1.06
N MET A 51 -3.10 -10.26 -2.27
CA MET A 51 -3.96 -10.28 -3.46
C MET A 51 -4.77 -11.57 -3.56
N SER A 52 -5.80 -11.56 -4.40
CA SER A 52 -6.71 -12.70 -4.60
C SER A 52 -5.97 -13.97 -5.07
N PRO A 53 -6.36 -15.16 -4.58
CA PRO A 53 -5.85 -16.44 -5.08
C PRO A 53 -6.04 -16.66 -6.59
N VAL A 54 -6.90 -15.88 -7.25
CA VAL A 54 -7.08 -15.90 -8.72
C VAL A 54 -5.79 -15.55 -9.49
N LEU A 55 -4.85 -14.87 -8.84
CA LEU A 55 -3.54 -14.59 -9.43
C LEU A 55 -2.55 -15.75 -9.29
N GLU A 56 -2.82 -16.72 -8.40
CA GLU A 56 -1.95 -17.86 -8.20
C GLU A 56 -1.92 -18.71 -9.48
N SER A 57 -0.72 -19.13 -9.85
CA SER A 57 -0.47 -19.97 -11.02
C SER A 57 0.66 -20.95 -10.74
N GLU A 58 0.71 -22.00 -11.54
CA GLU A 58 1.81 -22.96 -11.52
C GLU A 58 2.70 -22.70 -12.73
N LEU A 59 4.00 -22.63 -12.50
CA LEU A 59 5.03 -22.61 -13.53
C LEU A 59 5.74 -23.95 -13.47
N GLU A 60 5.26 -24.91 -14.27
CA GLU A 60 5.57 -26.34 -14.09
C GLU A 60 5.19 -26.78 -12.67
N ASP A 61 6.13 -27.25 -11.85
CA ASP A 61 5.91 -27.61 -10.44
C ASP A 61 6.19 -26.45 -9.46
N VAL A 62 6.42 -25.23 -9.97
CA VAL A 62 6.72 -24.04 -9.16
C VAL A 62 5.45 -23.24 -8.93
N ASN A 63 4.95 -23.27 -7.69
CA ASN A 63 3.82 -22.45 -7.28
C ASN A 63 4.20 -20.96 -7.23
N LEU A 64 3.61 -20.17 -8.11
CA LEU A 64 3.76 -18.71 -8.17
C LEU A 64 2.53 -18.04 -7.59
N LYS A 65 2.73 -17.19 -6.59
CA LYS A 65 1.62 -16.44 -5.99
C LYS A 65 1.07 -15.35 -6.90
N TYR A 66 1.99 -14.69 -7.60
CA TYR A 66 1.71 -13.51 -8.42
C TYR A 66 2.46 -13.57 -9.74
N PRO A 67 1.91 -13.01 -10.82
CA PRO A 67 2.53 -13.03 -12.15
C PRO A 67 3.72 -12.06 -12.31
N VAL A 68 4.02 -11.26 -11.28
CA VAL A 68 5.04 -10.21 -11.32
C VAL A 68 6.28 -10.63 -10.54
N GLY A 69 7.44 -10.64 -11.19
CA GLY A 69 8.74 -10.94 -10.61
C GLY A 69 9.65 -9.71 -10.45
N LEU A 70 10.75 -9.90 -9.73
CA LEU A 70 11.81 -8.91 -9.56
C LEU A 70 13.04 -9.31 -10.39
N SER A 71 13.59 -8.39 -11.19
CA SER A 71 14.87 -8.57 -11.88
C SER A 71 16.05 -8.52 -10.89
N GLY A 72 17.07 -9.37 -11.11
CA GLY A 72 18.11 -9.67 -10.12
C GLY A 72 19.17 -8.59 -9.92
N SER A 73 19.31 -7.68 -10.88
CA SER A 73 20.30 -6.61 -10.91
C SER A 73 20.01 -5.43 -9.97
N LEU A 74 18.79 -5.33 -9.44
CA LEU A 74 18.44 -4.31 -8.45
C LEU A 74 18.97 -4.65 -7.05
N ASP A 75 19.02 -5.93 -6.68
CA ASP A 75 19.51 -6.41 -5.38
C ASP A 75 20.60 -7.49 -5.59
N ILE A 76 21.71 -7.09 -6.23
CA ILE A 76 22.86 -7.96 -6.52
C ILE A 76 23.38 -8.72 -5.30
N HIS A 77 23.19 -8.16 -4.10
CA HIS A 77 23.68 -8.71 -2.84
C HIS A 77 22.62 -9.51 -2.07
N GLY A 78 21.38 -9.58 -2.56
CA GLY A 78 20.27 -10.20 -1.86
C GLY A 78 20.01 -9.62 -0.46
N THR A 79 20.28 -8.33 -0.27
CA THR A 79 20.20 -7.65 1.03
C THR A 79 18.76 -7.47 1.49
N ALA A 80 17.84 -7.25 0.55
CA ALA A 80 16.46 -6.89 0.80
C ALA A 80 15.46 -7.95 0.34
N HIS A 81 15.88 -9.06 -0.26
CA HIS A 81 15.01 -10.12 -0.77
C HIS A 81 13.84 -10.50 0.17
N LYS A 82 14.09 -10.68 1.47
CA LYS A 82 13.05 -10.99 2.47
C LYS A 82 11.99 -9.88 2.59
N ALA A 83 12.39 -8.62 2.57
CA ALA A 83 11.46 -7.50 2.64
C ALA A 83 10.77 -7.28 1.29
N LEU A 84 11.49 -7.41 0.17
CA LEU A 84 10.95 -7.32 -1.19
C LEU A 84 9.90 -8.41 -1.45
N SER A 85 10.05 -9.59 -0.84
CA SER A 85 9.03 -10.65 -0.91
C SER A 85 7.65 -10.27 -0.37
N GLN A 86 7.55 -9.15 0.36
CA GLN A 86 6.32 -8.70 1.01
C GLN A 86 5.60 -7.59 0.23
N ILE A 87 6.14 -7.12 -0.90
CA ILE A 87 5.58 -6.00 -1.68
C ILE A 87 4.98 -6.43 -3.03
N GLY A 88 4.58 -7.70 -3.17
CA GLY A 88 3.73 -8.17 -4.28
C GLY A 88 4.47 -8.89 -5.40
N PHE A 89 5.71 -9.29 -5.18
CA PHE A 89 6.41 -10.18 -6.12
C PHE A 89 6.00 -11.64 -5.90
N GLY A 90 5.84 -12.38 -6.99
CA GLY A 90 5.59 -13.83 -6.99
C GLY A 90 6.87 -14.65 -7.06
N PHE A 91 7.96 -14.09 -7.60
CA PHE A 91 9.27 -14.71 -7.73
C PHE A 91 10.38 -13.65 -7.80
N ILE A 92 11.62 -14.06 -7.54
CA ILE A 92 12.80 -13.19 -7.57
C ILE A 92 13.85 -13.81 -8.47
N GLU A 93 14.42 -13.03 -9.37
CA GLU A 93 15.65 -13.41 -10.07
C GLU A 93 16.87 -13.20 -9.18
N VAL A 94 17.75 -14.20 -9.12
CA VAL A 94 19.08 -14.11 -8.53
C VAL A 94 20.08 -14.18 -9.67
N GLY A 95 20.79 -13.08 -9.91
CA GLY A 95 21.86 -13.04 -10.89
C GLY A 95 21.95 -11.73 -11.67
N PRO A 96 22.80 -11.70 -12.71
CA PRO A 96 23.52 -12.85 -13.27
C PRO A 96 24.53 -13.48 -12.30
N VAL A 97 24.60 -14.81 -12.26
CA VAL A 97 25.49 -15.60 -11.40
C VAL A 97 26.60 -16.20 -12.24
N THR A 98 27.84 -15.94 -11.83
CA THR A 98 29.05 -16.50 -12.42
C THR A 98 29.84 -17.31 -11.37
N LEU A 99 30.80 -18.14 -11.81
CA LEU A 99 31.64 -18.91 -10.88
C LEU A 99 32.47 -17.99 -9.98
N ASN A 100 33.06 -16.97 -10.58
CA ASN A 100 33.88 -15.98 -9.90
C ASN A 100 33.11 -14.66 -9.75
N LYS A 101 33.57 -13.80 -8.84
CA LYS A 101 33.01 -12.46 -8.64
C LYS A 101 33.18 -11.59 -9.89
N GLY A 102 32.10 -10.99 -10.37
CA GLY A 102 32.12 -9.93 -11.38
C GLY A 102 32.26 -8.56 -10.73
N THR A 103 33.21 -7.73 -11.16
CA THR A 103 33.44 -6.40 -10.57
C THR A 103 33.56 -5.33 -11.63
N CYS A 104 32.94 -4.18 -11.40
CA CYS A 104 33.13 -2.98 -12.20
C CYS A 104 33.60 -1.82 -11.31
N ARG A 105 34.55 -1.02 -11.81
CA ARG A 105 35.07 0.16 -11.09
C ARG A 105 34.23 1.41 -11.32
N GLN A 106 33.50 1.47 -12.43
CA GLN A 106 32.64 2.61 -12.73
C GLN A 106 31.31 2.45 -12.00
N PRO A 107 30.80 3.51 -11.36
CA PRO A 107 29.54 3.43 -10.63
C PRO A 107 28.36 3.37 -11.60
N ILE A 108 27.21 2.92 -11.11
CA ILE A 108 25.94 3.04 -11.84
C ILE A 108 25.46 4.50 -11.87
N TYR A 109 24.78 4.88 -12.95
CA TYR A 109 24.20 6.22 -13.12
C TYR A 109 22.70 6.15 -13.38
N ARG A 110 22.00 7.25 -13.12
CA ARG A 110 20.56 7.42 -13.41
C ARG A 110 20.38 8.50 -14.46
N ASP A 111 19.64 8.19 -15.53
CA ASP A 111 19.08 9.20 -16.41
C ASP A 111 17.61 9.41 -16.03
N GLU A 112 17.34 10.49 -15.31
CA GLU A 112 15.99 10.79 -14.82
C GLU A 112 15.02 11.16 -15.94
N LYS A 113 15.51 11.69 -17.07
CA LYS A 113 14.63 12.09 -18.19
C LYS A 113 14.12 10.87 -18.94
N LYS A 114 14.98 9.86 -19.09
CA LYS A 114 14.64 8.58 -19.71
C LYS A 114 14.02 7.57 -18.74
N GLU A 115 13.94 7.92 -17.45
CA GLU A 115 13.65 6.99 -16.36
C GLU A 115 14.47 5.69 -16.48
N ALA A 116 15.78 5.85 -16.72
CA ALA A 116 16.70 4.76 -16.99
C ALA A 116 17.82 4.65 -15.95
N ILE A 117 18.35 3.44 -15.79
CA ILE A 117 19.56 3.17 -15.02
C ILE A 117 20.62 2.68 -16.00
N ILE A 118 21.79 3.30 -15.96
CA ILE A 118 22.92 2.96 -16.83
C ILE A 118 23.93 2.15 -16.01
N TYR A 119 24.17 0.93 -16.47
CA TYR A 119 25.13 0.00 -15.89
C TYR A 119 26.37 -0.02 -16.78
N PRO A 120 27.55 0.33 -16.25
CA PRO A 120 28.79 0.18 -17.01
C PRO A 120 29.08 -1.29 -17.36
N ASP A 121 28.68 -2.21 -16.48
CA ASP A 121 28.75 -3.65 -16.69
C ASP A 121 27.51 -4.31 -16.03
N PRO A 122 26.65 -5.00 -16.79
CA PRO A 122 25.43 -5.62 -16.29
C PRO A 122 25.71 -6.97 -15.62
N TYR A 123 26.96 -7.45 -15.65
CA TYR A 123 27.38 -8.76 -15.15
C TYR A 123 28.05 -8.70 -13.77
N VAL A 124 28.03 -7.53 -13.10
CA VAL A 124 28.53 -7.38 -11.73
C VAL A 124 27.75 -8.26 -10.76
N ASN A 125 28.45 -9.11 -10.01
CA ASN A 125 27.85 -10.04 -9.06
C ASN A 125 28.88 -10.54 -8.03
N ASP A 126 28.41 -11.16 -6.95
CA ASP A 126 29.27 -11.60 -5.84
C ASP A 126 29.98 -12.95 -6.05
N GLY A 127 29.69 -13.66 -7.14
CA GLY A 127 30.08 -15.03 -7.36
C GLY A 127 29.19 -16.03 -6.60
N VAL A 128 29.08 -17.24 -7.14
CA VAL A 128 28.17 -18.27 -6.62
C VAL A 128 28.44 -18.66 -5.16
N ASP A 129 29.70 -18.71 -4.72
CA ASP A 129 30.05 -19.08 -3.33
C ASP A 129 29.43 -18.13 -2.31
N GLN A 130 29.61 -16.83 -2.53
CA GLN A 130 29.12 -15.81 -1.61
C GLN A 130 27.59 -15.73 -1.63
N ILE A 131 26.98 -15.92 -2.79
CA ILE A 131 25.52 -15.98 -2.95
C ILE A 131 24.94 -17.15 -2.15
N LEU A 132 25.49 -18.35 -2.31
CA LEU A 132 25.02 -19.55 -1.61
C LEU A 132 25.22 -19.45 -0.09
N GLN A 133 26.33 -18.87 0.37
CA GLN A 133 26.57 -18.66 1.79
C GLN A 133 25.47 -17.77 2.40
N ARG A 134 25.04 -16.71 1.70
CA ARG A 134 23.97 -15.84 2.19
C ARG A 134 22.60 -16.52 2.18
N LEU A 135 22.29 -17.29 1.14
CA LEU A 135 21.01 -18.00 1.05
C LEU A 135 20.87 -19.07 2.13
N LYS A 136 21.97 -19.76 2.51
CA LYS A 136 21.96 -20.70 3.65
C LYS A 136 21.56 -20.05 4.98
N LEU A 137 21.86 -18.76 5.15
CA LEU A 137 21.60 -18.03 6.40
C LEU A 137 20.21 -17.38 6.43
N ASN A 138 19.49 -17.36 5.31
CA ASN A 138 18.24 -16.63 5.19
C ASN A 138 17.15 -17.52 4.58
N GLU A 139 16.07 -17.71 5.31
CA GLU A 139 14.88 -18.39 4.79
C GLU A 139 14.18 -17.50 3.74
N MET A 140 13.99 -18.06 2.55
CA MET A 140 13.37 -17.40 1.41
C MET A 140 11.95 -17.91 1.21
N LYS A 141 10.99 -16.98 1.10
CA LYS A 141 9.56 -17.31 0.95
C LYS A 141 9.07 -17.37 -0.50
N LEU A 142 9.83 -16.80 -1.43
CA LEU A 142 9.48 -16.78 -2.85
C LEU A 142 10.40 -17.70 -3.64
N PRO A 143 9.90 -18.32 -4.72
CA PRO A 143 10.70 -18.99 -5.73
C PRO A 143 11.85 -18.13 -6.24
N LEU A 144 13.05 -18.72 -6.30
CA LEU A 144 14.27 -18.07 -6.79
C LEU A 144 14.61 -18.57 -8.19
N MET A 145 14.58 -17.68 -9.17
CA MET A 145 15.02 -17.97 -10.54
C MET A 145 16.49 -17.59 -10.67
N PHE A 146 17.37 -18.55 -10.93
CA PHE A 146 18.80 -18.26 -11.04
C PHE A 146 19.18 -17.95 -12.48
N ARG A 147 19.67 -16.74 -12.73
CA ARG A 147 20.26 -16.40 -14.03
C ARG A 147 21.71 -16.87 -14.07
N LEU A 148 21.98 -17.93 -14.83
CA LEU A 148 23.29 -18.55 -14.96
C LEU A 148 24.01 -18.00 -16.18
N ARG A 149 25.22 -17.45 -15.98
CA ARG A 149 26.03 -16.89 -17.06
C ARG A 149 27.48 -17.38 -16.96
N HIS A 150 28.14 -17.49 -18.10
CA HIS A 150 29.59 -17.70 -18.16
C HIS A 150 30.37 -16.40 -17.98
N SER A 151 31.67 -16.51 -17.74
CA SER A 151 32.58 -15.36 -17.65
C SER A 151 32.82 -14.75 -19.03
N SER A 152 32.98 -13.42 -19.10
CA SER A 152 33.28 -12.72 -20.36
C SER A 152 34.56 -13.27 -21.02
N GLY A 153 34.54 -13.44 -22.34
CA GLY A 153 35.68 -13.96 -23.11
C GLY A 153 35.91 -15.47 -23.03
N SER A 154 34.99 -16.23 -22.43
CA SER A 154 35.06 -17.69 -22.44
C SER A 154 34.80 -18.25 -23.85
N THR A 155 35.42 -19.37 -24.17
CA THR A 155 35.07 -20.15 -25.37
C THR A 155 33.72 -20.86 -25.17
N PRO A 156 33.03 -21.30 -26.24
CA PRO A 156 31.76 -22.01 -26.11
C PRO A 156 31.83 -23.29 -25.24
N GLN A 157 32.98 -23.96 -25.23
CA GLN A 157 33.21 -25.16 -24.40
C GLN A 157 33.37 -24.78 -22.92
N GLU A 158 34.22 -23.79 -22.62
CA GLU A 158 34.40 -23.31 -21.24
C GLU A 158 33.09 -22.74 -20.68
N ALA A 159 32.33 -22.00 -21.49
CA ALA A 159 31.03 -21.47 -21.11
C ALA A 159 30.05 -22.60 -20.73
N PHE A 160 30.05 -23.69 -21.50
CA PHE A 160 29.19 -24.85 -21.26
C PHE A 160 29.53 -25.49 -19.90
N GLU A 161 30.82 -25.73 -19.66
CA GLU A 161 31.32 -26.30 -18.41
C GLU A 161 31.01 -25.42 -17.19
N GLN A 162 31.15 -24.09 -17.34
CA GLN A 162 30.83 -23.13 -16.29
C GLN A 162 29.35 -23.16 -15.91
N ILE A 163 28.44 -23.10 -16.90
CA ILE A 163 26.99 -23.10 -16.64
C ILE A 163 26.55 -24.44 -16.05
N CYS A 164 27.07 -25.58 -16.52
CA CYS A 164 26.81 -26.90 -15.94
C CYS A 164 27.29 -27.00 -14.49
N SER A 165 28.46 -26.44 -14.18
CA SER A 165 28.96 -26.37 -12.80
C SER A 165 28.04 -25.51 -11.92
N LEU A 166 27.64 -24.35 -12.43
CA LEU A 166 26.76 -23.42 -11.71
C LEU A 166 25.41 -24.05 -11.39
N SER A 167 24.75 -24.69 -12.35
CA SER A 167 23.44 -25.32 -12.14
C SER A 167 23.49 -26.40 -11.05
N GLY A 168 24.55 -27.22 -11.03
CA GLY A 168 24.76 -28.21 -9.98
C GLY A 168 24.92 -27.57 -8.59
N ARG A 169 25.61 -26.43 -8.51
CA ARG A 169 25.87 -25.72 -7.23
C ARG A 169 24.66 -24.99 -6.66
N VAL A 170 23.82 -24.42 -7.53
CA VAL A 170 22.62 -23.66 -7.10
C VAL A 170 21.35 -24.52 -7.01
N SER A 171 21.42 -25.78 -7.43
CA SER A 171 20.29 -26.73 -7.48
C SER A 171 19.50 -26.77 -6.18
N GLY A 172 20.14 -26.80 -5.00
CA GLY A 172 19.44 -26.84 -3.71
C GLY A 172 18.54 -25.63 -3.40
N PHE A 173 18.72 -24.50 -4.09
CA PHE A 173 17.99 -23.25 -3.84
C PHE A 173 17.14 -22.78 -5.03
N ALA A 174 17.48 -23.22 -6.25
CA ALA A 174 16.80 -22.77 -7.46
C ALA A 174 15.37 -23.29 -7.53
N ALA A 175 14.41 -22.43 -7.88
CA ALA A 175 13.10 -22.85 -8.36
C ALA A 175 13.14 -23.11 -9.87
N GLY A 176 13.98 -22.37 -10.60
CA GLY A 176 14.21 -22.51 -12.04
C GLY A 176 15.48 -21.79 -12.47
N TYR A 177 15.82 -21.93 -13.75
CA TYR A 177 17.03 -21.34 -14.32
C TYR A 177 16.71 -20.43 -15.51
N TYR A 178 17.33 -19.25 -15.53
CA TYR A 178 17.47 -18.45 -16.74
C TYR A 178 18.87 -18.71 -17.30
N VAL A 179 18.95 -19.40 -18.43
CA VAL A 179 20.21 -19.79 -19.04
C VAL A 179 20.64 -18.69 -19.99
N ASP A 180 21.59 -17.89 -19.54
CA ASP A 180 22.17 -16.78 -20.29
C ASP A 180 23.45 -17.25 -20.99
N CYS A 181 23.23 -17.92 -22.12
CA CYS A 181 24.26 -18.65 -22.87
C CYS A 181 24.54 -18.07 -24.26
N LEU A 182 23.98 -16.89 -24.58
CA LEU A 182 24.25 -16.19 -25.82
C LEU A 182 25.42 -15.22 -25.65
N ASP A 183 26.34 -15.22 -26.61
CA ASP A 183 27.45 -14.27 -26.68
C ASP A 183 27.55 -13.65 -28.08
N GLU A 184 27.69 -12.33 -28.13
CA GLU A 184 27.74 -11.57 -29.38
C GLU A 184 29.06 -11.73 -30.14
N HIS A 185 30.14 -12.12 -29.44
CA HIS A 185 31.46 -12.34 -30.02
C HIS A 185 31.52 -13.67 -30.78
N TRP A 186 30.58 -14.59 -30.53
CA TRP A 186 30.49 -15.86 -31.23
C TRP A 186 29.68 -15.72 -32.52
N SER A 187 30.00 -16.58 -33.49
CA SER A 187 29.18 -16.74 -34.68
C SER A 187 27.77 -17.25 -34.33
N LEU A 188 26.84 -17.08 -35.27
CA LEU A 188 25.47 -17.58 -35.09
C LEU A 188 25.44 -19.12 -34.97
N GLU A 189 26.29 -19.82 -35.72
CA GLU A 189 26.39 -21.29 -35.66
C GLU A 189 26.92 -21.77 -34.30
N GLU A 190 27.91 -21.08 -33.74
CA GLU A 190 28.42 -21.37 -32.40
C GLU A 190 27.35 -21.16 -31.33
N ASN A 191 26.60 -20.05 -31.39
CA ASN A 191 25.47 -19.80 -30.49
C ASN A 191 24.39 -20.89 -30.62
N ILE A 192 23.98 -21.26 -31.84
CA ILE A 192 22.99 -22.33 -32.08
C ILE A 192 23.45 -23.65 -31.45
N LYS A 193 24.71 -24.04 -31.70
CA LYS A 193 25.29 -25.29 -31.19
C LYS A 193 25.36 -25.26 -29.66
N HIS A 194 25.84 -24.16 -29.09
CA HIS A 194 25.98 -24.00 -27.64
C HIS A 194 24.61 -24.04 -26.93
N THR A 195 23.62 -23.28 -27.42
CA THR A 195 22.26 -23.29 -26.89
C THR A 195 21.60 -24.67 -27.00
N SER A 196 21.79 -25.39 -28.13
CA SER A 196 21.26 -26.74 -28.29
C SER A 196 21.87 -27.72 -27.29
N ASN A 197 23.19 -27.64 -27.07
CA ASN A 197 23.86 -28.46 -26.07
C ASN A 197 23.36 -28.15 -24.65
N MET A 198 23.14 -26.87 -24.32
CA MET A 198 22.57 -26.47 -23.03
C MET A 198 21.16 -27.04 -22.82
N ALA A 199 20.28 -26.92 -23.82
CA ALA A 199 18.93 -27.48 -23.75
C ALA A 199 18.95 -29.00 -23.50
N GLN A 200 19.81 -29.73 -24.22
CA GLN A 200 19.98 -31.18 -24.02
C GLN A 200 20.50 -31.53 -22.63
N PHE A 201 21.50 -30.79 -22.13
CA PHE A 201 22.04 -30.98 -20.79
C PHE A 201 20.97 -30.81 -19.72
N PHE A 202 20.26 -29.68 -19.71
CA PHE A 202 19.23 -29.42 -18.70
C PHE A 202 18.09 -30.44 -18.76
N ARG A 203 17.70 -30.88 -19.96
CA ARG A 203 16.70 -31.94 -20.13
C ARG A 203 17.15 -33.29 -19.58
N SER A 204 18.45 -33.55 -19.55
CA SER A 204 19.02 -34.80 -19.02
C SER A 204 19.12 -34.85 -17.48
N LEU A 205 18.86 -33.74 -16.79
CA LEU A 205 18.94 -33.70 -15.33
C LEU A 205 17.76 -34.45 -14.68
N PRO A 206 18.02 -35.34 -13.69
CA PRO A 206 16.98 -36.19 -13.09
C PRO A 206 15.98 -35.43 -12.20
N GLU A 207 16.40 -34.33 -11.56
CA GLU A 207 15.53 -33.38 -10.86
C GLU A 207 15.32 -32.14 -11.74
N GLY A 208 14.53 -32.31 -12.81
CA GLY A 208 14.30 -31.27 -13.80
C GLY A 208 13.62 -30.05 -13.18
N LYS A 209 14.29 -28.90 -13.20
CA LYS A 209 13.70 -27.60 -12.87
C LYS A 209 13.33 -26.87 -14.16
N PRO A 210 12.34 -25.97 -14.13
CA PRO A 210 12.01 -25.17 -15.30
C PRO A 210 13.23 -24.38 -15.78
N VAL A 211 13.45 -24.41 -17.09
CA VAL A 211 14.62 -23.83 -17.76
C VAL A 211 14.15 -22.91 -18.87
N PHE A 212 14.55 -21.65 -18.76
CA PHE A 212 14.23 -20.59 -19.70
C PHE A 212 15.49 -20.14 -20.41
N LEU A 213 15.46 -20.05 -21.74
CA LEU A 213 16.53 -19.41 -22.48
C LEU A 213 16.44 -17.90 -22.28
N TYR A 214 17.50 -17.29 -21.74
CA TYR A 214 17.57 -15.83 -21.59
C TYR A 214 17.92 -15.19 -22.94
N ILE A 215 17.09 -14.24 -23.35
CA ILE A 215 17.24 -13.48 -24.60
C ILE A 215 17.54 -12.02 -24.25
N PRO A 216 18.76 -11.52 -24.52
CA PRO A 216 19.06 -10.10 -24.41
C PRO A 216 18.14 -9.25 -25.30
N LEU A 217 17.73 -8.05 -24.85
CA LEU A 217 16.83 -7.19 -25.65
C LEU A 217 17.49 -6.73 -26.95
N ASP A 218 18.78 -6.42 -26.89
CA ASP A 218 19.61 -5.98 -28.00
C ASP A 218 20.01 -7.11 -28.96
N TYR A 219 19.74 -8.38 -28.62
CA TYR A 219 20.06 -9.50 -29.52
C TYR A 219 19.39 -9.28 -30.88
N PRO A 220 20.07 -9.33 -32.04
CA PRO A 220 19.46 -8.90 -33.30
C PRO A 220 18.23 -9.74 -33.73
N PRO A 221 17.08 -9.14 -34.12
CA PRO A 221 15.87 -9.89 -34.47
C PRO A 221 16.04 -10.96 -35.56
N LYS A 222 16.86 -10.68 -36.58
CA LYS A 222 17.17 -11.67 -37.64
C LYS A 222 17.93 -12.88 -37.09
N LYS A 223 18.92 -12.64 -36.23
CA LYS A 223 19.68 -13.71 -35.56
C LYS A 223 18.76 -14.51 -34.64
N LEU A 224 17.88 -13.84 -33.88
CA LEU A 224 16.90 -14.50 -33.01
C LEU A 224 16.01 -15.47 -33.79
N LYS A 225 15.44 -15.02 -34.92
CA LYS A 225 14.60 -15.87 -35.76
C LYS A 225 15.34 -17.14 -36.20
N THR A 226 16.56 -16.98 -36.71
CA THR A 226 17.36 -18.13 -37.15
C THR A 226 17.76 -19.04 -36.00
N LEU A 227 18.09 -18.48 -34.83
CA LEU A 227 18.38 -19.24 -33.61
C LEU A 227 17.17 -20.10 -33.22
N LEU A 228 15.99 -19.49 -33.07
CA LEU A 228 14.75 -20.18 -32.67
C LEU A 228 14.33 -21.27 -33.66
N GLN A 229 14.58 -21.08 -34.96
CA GLN A 229 14.31 -22.09 -35.99
C GLN A 229 15.26 -23.29 -35.95
N SER A 230 16.44 -23.13 -35.32
CA SER A 230 17.52 -24.12 -35.40
C SER A 230 17.72 -24.91 -34.11
N ILE A 231 17.28 -24.38 -32.96
CA ILE A 231 17.41 -25.06 -31.66
C ILE A 231 16.19 -25.94 -31.38
N PRO A 232 16.32 -27.03 -30.60
CA PRO A 232 15.19 -27.85 -30.19
C PRO A 232 14.39 -27.15 -29.09
N VAL A 233 13.55 -26.18 -29.46
CA VAL A 233 12.79 -25.35 -28.51
C VAL A 233 11.96 -26.18 -27.53
N SER A 234 11.42 -27.33 -27.93
CA SER A 234 10.64 -28.25 -27.08
C SER A 234 11.44 -28.88 -25.92
N GLN A 235 12.77 -28.70 -25.89
CA GLN A 235 13.60 -29.09 -24.75
C GLN A 235 13.70 -28.00 -23.67
N LEU A 236 13.19 -26.80 -23.95
CA LEU A 236 13.11 -25.67 -23.03
C LEU A 236 11.68 -25.53 -22.50
N HIS A 237 11.54 -25.10 -21.25
CA HIS A 237 10.22 -24.78 -20.67
C HIS A 237 9.74 -23.40 -21.11
N GLY A 238 10.65 -22.57 -21.64
CA GLY A 238 10.26 -21.25 -22.11
C GLY A 238 11.43 -20.31 -22.40
N PHE A 239 11.11 -19.02 -22.40
CA PHE A 239 12.03 -17.93 -22.71
C PHE A 239 11.90 -16.81 -21.68
N MET A 240 13.03 -16.16 -21.40
CA MET A 240 13.12 -14.99 -20.54
C MET A 240 13.69 -13.82 -21.34
N VAL A 241 12.90 -12.79 -21.58
CA VAL A 241 13.34 -11.57 -22.27
C VAL A 241 13.95 -10.60 -21.27
N GLY A 242 15.21 -10.21 -21.51
CA GLY A 242 15.99 -9.33 -20.64
C GLY A 242 15.51 -7.88 -20.56
N ASP A 243 16.31 -7.04 -19.89
CA ASP A 243 16.00 -5.66 -19.51
C ASP A 243 17.02 -4.62 -19.99
N TYR A 244 18.14 -5.05 -20.58
CA TYR A 244 19.23 -4.17 -21.01
C TYR A 244 19.27 -3.95 -22.50
N VAL A 245 19.49 -2.69 -22.89
CA VAL A 245 19.88 -2.31 -24.24
C VAL A 245 21.29 -1.74 -24.18
N GLN A 246 22.22 -2.29 -24.96
CA GLN A 246 23.56 -1.72 -25.08
C GLN A 246 23.54 -0.33 -25.75
N THR A 247 24.30 0.60 -25.17
CA THR A 247 24.47 1.99 -25.60
C THR A 247 25.96 2.36 -25.58
N ASP A 248 26.31 3.51 -26.14
CA ASP A 248 27.68 4.04 -26.09
C ASP A 248 28.19 4.26 -24.64
N SER A 249 27.26 4.45 -23.70
CA SER A 249 27.53 4.70 -22.27
C SER A 249 27.51 3.46 -21.39
N GLY A 250 27.36 2.26 -21.96
CA GLY A 250 27.17 1.00 -21.24
C GLY A 250 25.78 0.41 -21.50
N TYR A 251 25.16 -0.21 -20.51
CA TYR A 251 23.90 -0.93 -20.65
C TYR A 251 22.77 -0.15 -19.99
N GLU A 252 21.80 0.28 -20.80
CA GLU A 252 20.66 1.05 -20.35
C GLU A 252 19.49 0.11 -20.01
N ALA A 253 18.99 0.22 -18.78
CA ALA A 253 17.73 -0.40 -18.38
C ALA A 253 16.72 0.71 -18.07
N GLY A 254 15.84 1.00 -19.02
CA GLY A 254 14.95 2.16 -19.01
C GLY A 254 13.63 1.91 -19.74
N TRP A 255 12.80 2.95 -19.80
CA TRP A 255 11.49 2.89 -20.45
C TRP A 255 11.58 2.50 -21.94
N GLU A 256 12.62 2.96 -22.64
CA GLU A 256 12.84 2.68 -24.08
C GLU A 256 12.89 1.16 -24.38
N GLY A 257 13.34 0.36 -23.41
CA GLY A 257 13.41 -1.10 -23.49
C GLY A 257 12.05 -1.78 -23.70
N LYS A 258 10.92 -1.12 -23.36
CA LYS A 258 9.56 -1.65 -23.58
C LYS A 258 9.33 -2.02 -25.03
N SER A 259 9.73 -1.13 -25.95
CA SER A 259 9.49 -1.32 -27.38
C SER A 259 10.25 -2.52 -27.96
N GLU A 260 11.48 -2.75 -27.50
CA GLU A 260 12.27 -3.91 -27.89
C GLU A 260 11.75 -5.18 -27.21
N SER A 261 11.34 -5.11 -25.94
CA SER A 261 10.75 -6.24 -25.22
C SER A 261 9.48 -6.73 -25.93
N PHE A 262 8.59 -5.82 -26.31
CA PHE A 262 7.39 -6.15 -27.07
C PHE A 262 7.72 -6.89 -28.38
N LYS A 263 8.69 -6.38 -29.16
CA LYS A 263 9.13 -7.04 -30.41
C LYS A 263 9.71 -8.42 -30.16
N LYS A 264 10.44 -8.61 -29.05
CA LYS A 264 11.03 -9.90 -28.66
C LYS A 264 9.97 -10.90 -28.27
N VAL A 265 9.06 -10.53 -27.37
CA VAL A 265 7.94 -11.37 -26.94
C VAL A 265 7.14 -11.79 -28.17
N HIS A 266 6.75 -10.85 -29.03
CA HIS A 266 6.00 -11.16 -30.24
C HIS A 266 6.76 -12.08 -31.21
N CYS A 267 8.08 -11.90 -31.36
CA CYS A 267 8.91 -12.79 -32.18
C CYS A 267 8.98 -14.19 -31.58
N ILE A 268 9.17 -14.32 -30.27
CA ILE A 268 9.28 -15.61 -29.58
C ILE A 268 7.94 -16.36 -29.63
N GLN A 269 6.82 -15.67 -29.41
CA GLN A 269 5.46 -16.23 -29.49
C GLN A 269 5.18 -16.97 -30.82
N GLN A 270 5.80 -16.54 -31.93
CA GLN A 270 5.65 -17.17 -33.24
C GLN A 270 6.35 -18.53 -33.37
N PHE A 271 7.28 -18.85 -32.45
CA PHE A 271 8.06 -20.09 -32.44
C PHE A 271 7.81 -20.96 -31.20
N CYS A 272 7.14 -20.42 -30.17
CA CYS A 272 6.76 -21.18 -28.98
C CYS A 272 5.71 -22.25 -29.28
N GLU A 273 5.85 -23.40 -28.63
CA GLU A 273 4.76 -24.35 -28.46
C GLU A 273 3.80 -23.86 -27.36
N LYS A 274 2.58 -24.40 -27.30
CA LYS A 274 1.51 -23.89 -26.43
C LYS A 274 1.85 -24.03 -24.94
N GLU A 275 2.67 -25.01 -24.60
CA GLU A 275 3.09 -25.32 -23.25
C GLU A 275 4.25 -24.45 -22.76
N GLN A 276 4.93 -23.72 -23.65
CA GLN A 276 6.11 -22.93 -23.28
C GLN A 276 5.74 -21.57 -22.71
N VAL A 277 6.43 -21.17 -21.65
CA VAL A 277 6.18 -19.92 -20.95
C VAL A 277 7.11 -18.80 -21.40
N ILE A 278 6.58 -17.59 -21.58
CA ILE A 278 7.36 -16.38 -21.82
C ILE A 278 7.32 -15.48 -20.60
N ILE A 279 8.50 -15.19 -20.06
CA ILE A 279 8.69 -14.18 -19.01
C ILE A 279 9.32 -12.95 -19.67
N ALA A 280 8.70 -11.78 -19.51
CA ALA A 280 9.16 -10.55 -20.13
C ALA A 280 9.63 -9.51 -19.10
N SER A 281 10.82 -8.95 -19.31
CA SER A 281 11.30 -7.77 -18.61
C SER A 281 11.52 -6.61 -19.59
N GLY A 282 11.97 -5.47 -19.08
CA GLY A 282 12.34 -4.30 -19.88
C GLY A 282 11.22 -3.27 -20.03
N GLY A 283 11.44 -2.07 -19.46
CA GLY A 283 10.60 -0.89 -19.67
C GLY A 283 9.21 -0.88 -19.04
N ILE A 284 8.99 -1.66 -17.97
CA ILE A 284 7.72 -1.67 -17.23
C ILE A 284 7.79 -0.67 -16.08
N HIS A 285 7.21 0.53 -16.24
CA HIS A 285 7.16 1.56 -15.19
C HIS A 285 5.73 1.86 -14.72
N GLU A 286 4.72 1.39 -15.43
CA GLU A 286 3.31 1.47 -15.04
C GLU A 286 2.54 0.20 -15.38
N PRO A 287 1.35 -0.03 -14.80
CA PRO A 287 0.59 -1.25 -15.04
C PRO A 287 0.24 -1.50 -16.50
N GLN A 288 -0.01 -0.45 -17.29
CA GLN A 288 -0.28 -0.60 -18.72
C GLN A 288 0.87 -1.29 -19.46
N ASP A 289 2.13 -1.01 -19.11
CA ASP A 289 3.28 -1.64 -19.79
C ASP A 289 3.30 -3.15 -19.60
N ALA A 290 2.96 -3.61 -18.39
CA ALA A 290 2.87 -5.02 -18.10
C ALA A 290 1.73 -5.67 -18.90
N LEU A 291 0.56 -5.02 -18.96
CA LEU A 291 -0.57 -5.51 -19.75
C LEU A 291 -0.22 -5.58 -21.25
N ASP A 292 0.47 -4.57 -21.79
CA ASP A 292 0.89 -4.54 -23.20
C ASP A 292 1.83 -5.71 -23.54
N LEU A 293 2.77 -6.05 -22.63
CA LEU A 293 3.66 -7.20 -22.82
C LEU A 293 2.91 -8.53 -22.69
N MET A 294 1.93 -8.62 -21.79
CA MET A 294 1.10 -9.82 -21.66
C MET A 294 0.21 -10.01 -22.88
N GLU A 295 -0.36 -8.93 -23.43
CA GLU A 295 -1.11 -8.96 -24.69
C GLU A 295 -0.22 -9.37 -25.88
N ALA A 296 1.07 -9.00 -25.86
CA ALA A 296 2.04 -9.44 -26.86
C ALA A 296 2.36 -10.94 -26.80
N GLY A 297 2.07 -11.61 -25.68
CA GLY A 297 2.30 -13.05 -25.48
C GLY A 297 3.01 -13.43 -24.18
N ALA A 298 3.41 -12.48 -23.32
CA ALA A 298 4.07 -12.81 -22.06
C ALA A 298 3.08 -13.40 -21.03
N ASP A 299 3.46 -14.50 -20.38
CA ASP A 299 2.67 -15.09 -19.29
C ASP A 299 2.98 -14.43 -17.94
N TYR A 300 4.23 -13.97 -17.79
CA TYR A 300 4.77 -13.34 -16.59
C TYR A 300 5.60 -12.13 -16.95
N VAL A 301 5.73 -11.19 -16.00
CA VAL A 301 6.54 -9.99 -16.19
C VAL A 301 7.52 -9.78 -15.05
N GLN A 302 8.65 -9.11 -15.31
CA GLN A 302 9.60 -8.70 -14.28
C GLN A 302 9.81 -7.20 -14.24
N LEU A 303 9.89 -6.67 -13.01
CA LEU A 303 10.14 -5.24 -12.78
C LEU A 303 11.63 -4.99 -12.55
N HIS A 304 12.12 -3.93 -13.19
CA HIS A 304 13.47 -3.41 -13.03
C HIS A 304 13.43 -1.89 -12.74
N SER A 305 13.85 -1.04 -13.68
CA SER A 305 14.00 0.41 -13.46
C SER A 305 12.69 1.09 -13.07
N GLY A 306 11.56 0.61 -13.58
CA GLY A 306 10.24 1.08 -13.16
C GLY A 306 9.98 0.98 -11.66
N LEU A 307 10.52 -0.02 -10.96
CA LEU A 307 10.41 -0.10 -9.49
C LEU A 307 11.12 1.08 -8.80
N VAL A 308 12.25 1.52 -9.35
CA VAL A 308 13.04 2.65 -8.84
C VAL A 308 12.37 3.98 -9.16
N TYR A 309 11.78 4.14 -10.35
CA TYR A 309 11.16 5.42 -10.74
C TYR A 309 9.73 5.56 -10.20
N ALA A 310 8.91 4.51 -10.35
CA ALA A 310 7.51 4.51 -9.95
C ALA A 310 7.32 4.30 -8.45
N GLY A 311 8.14 3.44 -7.86
CA GLY A 311 8.13 3.14 -6.42
C GLY A 311 7.66 1.73 -6.08
N PRO A 312 7.79 1.34 -4.79
CA PRO A 312 7.51 0.00 -4.29
C PRO A 312 6.03 -0.44 -4.33
N GLY A 313 5.09 0.44 -4.69
CA GLY A 313 3.70 0.05 -4.96
C GLY A 313 3.47 -0.44 -6.40
N LEU A 314 4.44 -0.30 -7.31
CA LEU A 314 4.30 -0.77 -8.70
C LEU A 314 3.92 -2.26 -8.83
N PRO A 315 4.54 -3.22 -8.11
CA PRO A 315 4.16 -4.63 -8.25
C PRO A 315 2.69 -4.86 -7.86
N LYS A 316 2.21 -4.18 -6.82
CA LYS A 316 0.80 -4.21 -6.43
C LYS A 316 -0.10 -3.72 -7.56
N ARG A 317 0.19 -2.54 -8.11
CA ARG A 317 -0.65 -1.93 -9.16
C ARG A 317 -0.68 -2.78 -10.44
N VAL A 318 0.44 -3.41 -10.79
CA VAL A 318 0.51 -4.37 -11.90
C VAL A 318 -0.35 -5.59 -11.61
N ASN A 319 -0.22 -6.21 -10.43
CA ASN A 319 -1.06 -7.34 -10.04
C ASN A 319 -2.56 -6.98 -10.02
N GLU A 320 -2.92 -5.78 -9.56
CA GLU A 320 -4.30 -5.30 -9.56
C GLU A 320 -4.86 -5.17 -10.99
N ALA A 321 -4.05 -4.64 -11.91
CA ALA A 321 -4.39 -4.55 -13.34
C ALA A 321 -4.58 -5.94 -13.97
N ILE A 322 -3.67 -6.88 -13.71
CA ILE A 322 -3.77 -8.25 -14.22
C ILE A 322 -5.00 -8.97 -13.62
N LEU A 323 -5.26 -8.78 -12.32
CA LEU A 323 -6.45 -9.37 -11.68
C LEU A 323 -7.73 -8.82 -12.31
N TYR A 324 -7.80 -7.51 -12.54
CA TYR A 324 -8.93 -6.89 -13.20
C TYR A 324 -9.13 -7.50 -14.60
N GLU A 325 -8.09 -7.60 -15.42
CA GLU A 325 -8.18 -8.17 -16.77
C GLU A 325 -8.63 -9.65 -16.76
N ARG A 326 -8.15 -10.46 -15.81
CA ARG A 326 -8.58 -11.86 -15.65
C ARG A 326 -10.04 -12.00 -15.17
N THR A 327 -10.57 -11.01 -14.46
CA THR A 327 -11.89 -11.10 -13.81
C THR A 327 -12.96 -10.20 -14.41
N ARG A 328 -12.63 -9.26 -15.30
CA ARG A 328 -13.56 -8.26 -15.86
C ARG A 328 -14.77 -8.86 -16.59
N ASN A 329 -14.61 -10.06 -17.14
CA ASN A 329 -15.68 -10.78 -17.85
C ASN A 329 -16.46 -11.75 -16.96
N ILE A 330 -16.06 -11.93 -15.70
CA ILE A 330 -16.80 -12.73 -14.74
C ILE A 330 -17.98 -11.88 -14.28
N ASN A 331 -19.21 -12.35 -14.57
CA ASN A 331 -20.44 -11.66 -14.23
C ASN A 331 -20.41 -11.15 -12.78
N SER A 332 -20.48 -9.83 -12.60
CA SER A 332 -20.81 -9.24 -11.31
C SER A 332 -22.19 -9.80 -10.91
N GLY A 333 -22.24 -10.61 -9.85
CA GLY A 333 -23.48 -11.22 -9.38
C GLY A 333 -24.60 -10.20 -9.14
N ALA A 334 -25.83 -10.68 -9.00
CA ALA A 334 -26.98 -9.83 -8.69
C ALA A 334 -26.68 -8.90 -7.50
N GLU A 335 -27.19 -7.65 -7.56
CA GLU A 335 -26.96 -6.69 -6.49
C GLU A 335 -27.39 -7.29 -5.14
N PRO A 336 -26.52 -7.27 -4.12
CA PRO A 336 -26.86 -7.87 -2.84
C PRO A 336 -28.03 -7.12 -2.19
N SER A 337 -28.97 -7.90 -1.64
CA SER A 337 -30.09 -7.36 -0.86
C SER A 337 -29.61 -6.33 0.17
N PHE A 338 -30.39 -5.27 0.39
CA PHE A 338 -30.11 -4.25 1.39
C PHE A 338 -29.79 -4.85 2.76
N TRP A 339 -30.55 -5.85 3.18
CA TRP A 339 -30.40 -6.49 4.49
C TRP A 339 -29.17 -7.40 4.62
N LYS A 340 -28.41 -7.61 3.54
CA LYS A 340 -27.17 -8.40 3.54
C LYS A 340 -26.02 -7.56 4.09
N TYR A 341 -25.84 -7.52 5.41
CA TYR A 341 -24.73 -6.88 6.14
C TYR A 341 -24.58 -5.35 5.93
N TRP A 342 -24.39 -4.89 4.70
CA TRP A 342 -24.11 -3.50 4.34
C TRP A 342 -25.26 -2.53 4.66
N GLY A 343 -26.53 -2.97 4.59
CA GLY A 343 -27.66 -2.14 4.99
C GLY A 343 -27.70 -1.87 6.49
N TRP A 344 -27.29 -2.84 7.33
CA TRP A 344 -27.17 -2.62 8.77
C TRP A 344 -26.12 -1.57 9.11
N MET A 345 -24.99 -1.58 8.39
CA MET A 345 -23.97 -0.54 8.54
C MET A 345 -24.47 0.81 8.06
N SER A 346 -25.25 0.84 6.98
CA SER A 346 -25.87 2.06 6.47
C SER A 346 -26.86 2.64 7.50
N LEU A 347 -27.68 1.80 8.13
CA LEU A 347 -28.60 2.19 9.21
C LEU A 347 -27.85 2.68 10.44
N LEU A 348 -26.75 2.03 10.82
CA LEU A 348 -25.88 2.51 11.91
C LEU A 348 -25.34 3.90 11.59
N GLY A 349 -24.80 4.11 10.39
CA GLY A 349 -24.30 5.43 9.96
C GLY A 349 -25.37 6.51 10.01
N ILE A 350 -26.58 6.21 9.52
CA ILE A 350 -27.74 7.13 9.63
C ILE A 350 -28.10 7.39 11.09
N GLY A 351 -28.12 6.35 11.94
CA GLY A 351 -28.39 6.47 13.36
C GLY A 351 -27.38 7.37 14.08
N MET A 352 -26.09 7.25 13.75
CA MET A 352 -25.03 8.12 14.25
C MET A 352 -25.21 9.58 13.80
N VAL A 353 -25.60 9.83 12.55
CA VAL A 353 -25.90 11.19 12.07
C VAL A 353 -27.08 11.79 12.84
N ILE A 354 -28.19 11.04 12.99
CA ILE A 354 -29.37 11.51 13.74
C ILE A 354 -29.01 11.77 15.20
N GLY A 355 -28.30 10.83 15.84
CA GLY A 355 -27.83 10.96 17.21
C GLY A 355 -26.92 12.18 17.40
N GLY A 356 -25.99 12.40 16.48
CA GLY A 356 -25.11 13.57 16.49
C GLY A 356 -25.88 14.89 16.30
N ILE A 357 -26.86 14.95 15.40
CA ILE A 357 -27.71 16.15 15.25
C ILE A 357 -28.50 16.43 16.53
N LEU A 358 -29.08 15.39 17.15
CA LEU A 358 -29.81 15.54 18.42
C LEU A 358 -28.87 15.99 19.54
N ALA A 359 -27.69 15.38 19.66
CA ALA A 359 -26.67 15.76 20.62
C ALA A 359 -26.23 17.21 20.42
N TRP A 360 -26.05 17.66 19.18
CA TRP A 360 -25.74 19.06 18.86
C TRP A 360 -26.86 19.99 19.34
N ILE A 361 -28.11 19.71 18.98
CA ILE A 361 -29.27 20.53 19.38
C ILE A 361 -29.34 20.63 20.91
N ILE A 362 -29.18 19.50 21.61
CA ILE A 362 -29.16 19.46 23.08
C ILE A 362 -28.00 20.31 23.61
N ALA A 363 -26.78 20.07 23.15
CA ALA A 363 -25.60 20.79 23.62
C ALA A 363 -25.62 22.30 23.33
N ALA A 364 -26.33 22.73 22.28
CA ALA A 364 -26.52 24.14 21.94
C ALA A 364 -27.66 24.82 22.72
N THR A 365 -28.55 24.05 23.36
CA THR A 365 -29.74 24.58 24.06
C THR A 365 -29.69 24.29 25.55
N THR A 366 -29.69 23.00 25.89
CA THR A 366 -29.74 22.46 27.24
C THR A 366 -28.44 21.72 27.51
N VAL A 367 -27.40 22.49 27.87
CA VAL A 367 -26.04 21.96 28.07
C VAL A 367 -26.00 20.85 29.12
N LEU A 368 -26.69 21.03 30.25
CA LEU A 368 -26.82 20.03 31.33
C LEU A 368 -28.23 19.45 31.32
N LEU A 369 -28.31 18.13 31.21
CA LEU A 369 -29.58 17.40 31.22
C LEU A 369 -30.07 17.13 32.64
N PRO A 370 -31.35 16.78 32.84
CA PRO A 370 -31.90 16.57 34.19
C PRO A 370 -31.15 15.51 35.01
N TYR A 371 -30.61 14.48 34.36
CA TYR A 371 -29.80 13.47 35.04
C TYR A 371 -28.39 13.99 35.39
N ASP A 372 -27.82 14.92 34.60
CA ASP A 372 -26.58 15.61 34.92
C ASP A 372 -26.75 16.43 36.21
N GLU A 373 -27.82 17.24 36.29
CA GLU A 373 -28.13 18.03 37.48
C GLU A 373 -28.38 17.14 38.71
N SER A 374 -29.06 16.00 38.51
CA SER A 374 -29.29 15.03 39.59
C SER A 374 -27.99 14.40 40.11
N PHE A 375 -27.02 14.18 39.22
CA PHE A 375 -25.71 13.64 39.58
C PHE A 375 -24.88 14.70 40.32
N LEU A 376 -24.86 15.93 39.80
CA LEU A 376 -24.12 17.05 40.38
C LEU A 376 -24.73 17.54 41.71
N GLY A 377 -26.04 17.37 41.91
CA GLY A 377 -26.77 17.89 43.07
C GLY A 377 -27.01 19.40 43.04
N ILE A 378 -26.72 20.06 41.92
CA ILE A 378 -26.88 21.51 41.69
C ILE A 378 -27.43 21.74 40.28
N SER A 379 -28.16 22.84 40.08
CA SER A 379 -28.70 23.19 38.77
C SER A 379 -27.68 23.89 37.88
N ALA A 380 -27.88 23.88 36.56
CA ALA A 380 -27.05 24.58 35.60
C ALA A 380 -26.95 26.08 35.88
N ALA A 381 -28.05 26.71 36.30
CA ALA A 381 -28.08 28.13 36.66
C ALA A 381 -27.26 28.43 37.92
N GLN A 382 -27.31 27.55 38.92
CA GLN A 382 -26.48 27.67 40.11
C GLN A 382 -25.00 27.50 39.76
N LEU A 383 -24.67 26.49 38.96
CA LEU A 383 -23.31 26.25 38.51
C LEU A 383 -22.75 27.43 37.72
N ALA A 384 -23.52 28.00 36.79
CA ALA A 384 -23.14 29.19 36.02
C ALA A 384 -22.96 30.44 36.89
N SER A 385 -23.67 30.56 38.02
CA SER A 385 -23.47 31.68 38.95
C SER A 385 -22.12 31.62 39.69
N ILE A 386 -21.55 30.41 39.82
CA ILE A 386 -20.29 30.15 40.54
C ILE A 386 -19.12 30.15 39.56
N TYR A 387 -19.28 29.45 38.44
CA TYR A 387 -18.30 29.38 37.35
C TYR A 387 -18.98 29.84 36.04
N PRO A 388 -18.94 31.13 35.70
CA PRO A 388 -19.68 31.68 34.56
C PRO A 388 -19.39 31.01 33.22
N GLN A 389 -18.18 30.50 33.03
CA GLN A 389 -17.72 29.92 31.77
C GLN A 389 -17.85 28.39 31.70
N ILE A 390 -18.17 27.70 32.80
CA ILE A 390 -18.10 26.23 32.82
C ILE A 390 -19.17 25.59 31.94
N VAL A 391 -20.39 26.15 31.93
CA VAL A 391 -21.48 25.63 31.12
C VAL A 391 -21.17 25.85 29.63
N ALA A 392 -20.61 27.01 29.26
CA ALA A 392 -20.16 27.27 27.89
C ALA A 392 -19.02 26.32 27.47
N PHE A 393 -18.08 26.04 28.38
CA PHE A 393 -16.98 25.11 28.17
C PHE A 393 -17.46 23.66 27.96
N MET A 394 -18.41 23.18 28.77
CA MET A 394 -19.00 21.85 28.57
C MET A 394 -19.79 21.75 27.26
N SER A 395 -20.48 22.82 26.87
CA SER A 395 -21.14 22.90 25.56
C SER A 395 -20.15 22.74 24.41
N HIS A 396 -18.94 23.29 24.53
CA HIS A 396 -17.88 23.12 23.55
C HIS A 396 -17.51 21.64 23.34
N ASP A 397 -17.26 20.87 24.41
CA ASP A 397 -16.87 19.46 24.30
C ASP A 397 -18.02 18.62 23.72
N ARG A 398 -19.27 18.92 24.10
CA ARG A 398 -20.46 18.21 23.60
C ARG A 398 -20.79 18.52 22.15
N ILE A 399 -20.66 19.78 21.71
CA ILE A 399 -20.87 20.17 20.30
C ILE A 399 -19.78 19.57 19.41
N THR A 400 -18.52 19.57 19.86
CA THR A 400 -17.41 18.96 19.10
C THR A 400 -17.54 17.44 19.00
N LEU A 401 -17.97 16.77 20.08
CA LEU A 401 -18.36 15.35 20.04
C LEU A 401 -19.50 15.13 19.04
N ALA A 402 -20.56 15.93 19.07
CA ALA A 402 -21.69 15.81 18.16
C ALA A 402 -21.27 15.95 16.69
N GLY A 403 -20.41 16.92 16.35
CA GLY A 403 -19.84 17.06 15.01
C GLY A 403 -19.04 15.84 14.57
N THR A 404 -18.23 15.28 15.47
CA THR A 404 -17.47 14.04 15.24
C THR A 404 -18.39 12.84 15.03
N MET A 405 -19.48 12.71 15.79
CA MET A 405 -20.47 11.65 15.60
C MET A 405 -21.13 11.71 14.22
N ILE A 406 -21.44 12.92 13.73
CA ILE A 406 -21.99 13.12 12.38
C ILE A 406 -20.94 12.72 11.33
N SER A 407 -19.67 13.09 11.51
CA SER A 407 -18.55 12.67 10.64
C SER A 407 -18.49 11.15 10.52
N ILE A 408 -18.40 10.45 11.66
CA ILE A 408 -18.35 8.97 11.74
C ILE A 408 -19.57 8.38 11.02
N GLY A 409 -20.77 8.92 11.28
CA GLY A 409 -22.00 8.42 10.67
C GLY A 409 -21.99 8.51 9.14
N ILE A 410 -21.49 9.62 8.58
CA ILE A 410 -21.34 9.79 7.13
C ILE A 410 -20.31 8.81 6.57
N ILE A 411 -19.15 8.68 7.22
CA ILE A 411 -18.09 7.76 6.79
C ILE A 411 -18.59 6.31 6.82
N TYR A 412 -19.26 5.90 7.90
CA TYR A 412 -19.77 4.54 8.07
C TYR A 412 -20.87 4.23 7.05
N PHE A 413 -21.75 5.20 6.75
CA PHE A 413 -22.73 5.06 5.69
C PHE A 413 -22.06 4.82 4.33
N GLN A 414 -21.04 5.60 3.98
CA GLN A 414 -20.34 5.46 2.71
C GLN A 414 -19.56 4.15 2.61
N LEU A 415 -18.81 3.78 3.66
CA LEU A 415 -18.11 2.50 3.74
C LEU A 415 -19.06 1.30 3.76
N GLY A 416 -20.25 1.43 4.33
CA GLY A 416 -21.32 0.44 4.23
C GLY A 416 -21.81 0.31 2.79
N ARG A 417 -22.27 1.43 2.19
CA ARG A 417 -22.89 1.48 0.88
C ARG A 417 -21.97 1.09 -0.28
N TYR A 418 -20.71 1.51 -0.25
CA TYR A 418 -19.75 1.31 -1.35
C TYR A 418 -18.62 0.34 -1.00
N GLY A 419 -18.37 0.09 0.29
CA GLY A 419 -17.38 -0.90 0.74
C GLY A 419 -18.02 -2.27 0.99
N LEU A 420 -18.79 -2.39 2.08
CA LEU A 420 -19.39 -3.66 2.49
C LEU A 420 -20.36 -4.22 1.46
N ARG A 421 -21.10 -3.37 0.73
CA ARG A 421 -22.00 -3.78 -0.35
C ARG A 421 -21.28 -4.60 -1.42
N TYR A 422 -20.04 -4.24 -1.72
CA TYR A 422 -19.20 -4.93 -2.70
C TYR A 422 -18.14 -5.81 -2.03
N GLU A 423 -18.36 -6.16 -0.76
CA GLU A 423 -17.50 -7.06 0.02
C GLU A 423 -16.01 -6.69 -0.02
N LEU A 424 -15.70 -5.39 -0.05
CA LEU A 424 -14.33 -4.88 -0.06
C LEU A 424 -13.64 -5.16 1.27
N HIS A 425 -12.56 -5.95 1.24
CA HIS A 425 -11.83 -6.37 2.43
C HIS A 425 -11.34 -5.17 3.27
N TRP A 426 -10.66 -4.21 2.63
CA TRP A 426 -10.08 -3.06 3.33
C TRP A 426 -11.14 -2.19 4.02
N ALA A 427 -12.32 -2.04 3.40
CA ALA A 427 -13.41 -1.23 3.95
C ALA A 427 -14.01 -1.88 5.20
N LYS A 428 -14.16 -3.22 5.18
CA LYS A 428 -14.54 -4.00 6.37
C LYS A 428 -13.51 -3.84 7.48
N THR A 429 -12.21 -3.95 7.16
CA THR A 429 -11.13 -3.79 8.15
C THR A 429 -11.12 -2.39 8.75
N ALA A 430 -11.31 -1.34 7.93
CA ALA A 430 -11.43 0.04 8.39
C ALA A 430 -12.61 0.22 9.37
N LEU A 431 -13.81 -0.25 9.00
CA LEU A 431 -15.00 -0.22 9.84
C LEU A 431 -14.82 -1.00 11.14
N MET A 432 -14.20 -2.18 11.07
CA MET A 432 -13.96 -3.02 12.22
C MET A 432 -12.99 -2.35 13.20
N ALA A 433 -11.86 -1.84 12.71
CA ALA A 433 -10.86 -1.17 13.55
C ALA A 433 -11.42 0.11 14.20
N SER A 434 -12.08 0.95 13.40
CA SER A 434 -12.71 2.18 13.87
C SER A 434 -13.83 1.87 14.88
N GLY A 435 -14.69 0.91 14.58
CA GLY A 435 -15.85 0.57 15.41
C GLY A 435 -15.46 -0.10 16.72
N ILE A 436 -14.44 -0.95 16.75
CA ILE A 436 -13.90 -1.51 17.99
C ILE A 436 -13.47 -0.37 18.91
N VAL A 437 -12.70 0.60 18.41
CA VAL A 437 -12.27 1.74 19.21
C VAL A 437 -13.46 2.60 19.67
N GLY A 438 -14.41 2.88 18.78
CA GLY A 438 -15.59 3.70 19.11
C GLY A 438 -16.52 3.06 20.13
N PHE A 439 -16.77 1.75 20.05
CA PHE A 439 -17.57 1.06 21.08
C PHE A 439 -16.78 0.83 22.37
N SER A 440 -15.47 0.60 22.29
CA SER A 440 -14.62 0.43 23.48
C SER A 440 -14.40 1.73 24.26
N SER A 441 -14.50 2.91 23.62
CA SER A 441 -14.36 4.18 24.34
C SER A 441 -15.44 4.40 25.41
N PHE A 442 -16.58 3.71 25.30
CA PHE A 442 -17.60 3.65 26.35
C PHE A 442 -17.05 3.26 27.72
N PHE A 443 -16.00 2.42 27.76
CA PHE A 443 -15.41 1.93 29.00
C PHE A 443 -14.36 2.87 29.61
N LEU A 444 -13.89 3.89 28.88
CA LEU A 444 -12.86 4.81 29.37
C LEU A 444 -13.34 5.64 30.56
N TYR A 445 -14.63 5.94 30.62
CA TYR A 445 -15.19 6.83 31.64
C TYR A 445 -16.04 6.12 32.70
N LEU A 446 -16.34 4.83 32.53
CA LEU A 446 -17.10 4.02 33.52
C LEU A 446 -16.43 4.00 34.90
N GLY A 447 -15.12 4.23 34.97
CA GLY A 447 -14.35 4.31 36.22
C GLY A 447 -14.58 5.58 37.07
N TYR A 448 -15.21 6.63 36.52
CA TYR A 448 -15.40 7.93 37.20
C TYR A 448 -16.73 8.04 37.95
N GLY A 449 -17.51 6.96 38.02
CA GLY A 449 -18.77 6.92 38.78
C GLY A 449 -19.91 7.70 38.14
N TYR A 450 -19.74 8.21 36.92
CA TYR A 450 -20.78 8.83 36.11
C TYR A 450 -21.23 7.89 35.00
N PHE A 451 -22.56 7.77 34.82
CA PHE A 451 -23.18 6.92 33.81
C PHE A 451 -24.12 7.77 32.95
N ASP A 452 -23.82 7.91 31.66
CA ASP A 452 -24.66 8.61 30.69
C ASP A 452 -25.72 7.65 30.10
N PRO A 453 -27.01 7.80 30.45
CA PRO A 453 -28.06 6.92 29.95
C PRO A 453 -28.32 7.09 28.45
N LEU A 454 -28.16 8.30 27.90
CA LEU A 454 -28.38 8.53 26.46
C LEU A 454 -27.31 7.82 25.63
N HIS A 455 -26.06 7.90 26.08
CA HIS A 455 -24.97 7.16 25.45
C HIS A 455 -25.21 5.65 25.55
N ALA A 456 -25.57 5.14 26.72
CA ALA A 456 -25.82 3.70 26.90
C ALA A 456 -26.96 3.19 26.00
N VAL A 457 -28.05 3.95 25.86
CA VAL A 457 -29.15 3.62 24.94
C VAL A 457 -28.68 3.65 23.48
N ALA A 458 -27.93 4.67 23.07
CA ALA A 458 -27.38 4.74 21.72
C ALA A 458 -26.46 3.53 21.43
N ALA A 459 -25.55 3.19 22.34
CA ALA A 459 -24.67 2.03 22.21
C ALA A 459 -25.46 0.71 22.12
N ALA A 460 -26.49 0.54 22.95
CA ALA A 460 -27.35 -0.65 22.94
C ALA A 460 -28.11 -0.84 21.62
N ILE A 461 -28.47 0.24 20.94
CA ILE A 461 -29.14 0.21 19.64
C ILE A 461 -28.15 -0.03 18.50
N LEU A 462 -26.99 0.64 18.52
CA LEU A 462 -26.03 0.64 17.41
C LEU A 462 -25.11 -0.58 17.40
N LEU A 463 -24.72 -1.12 18.56
CA LEU A 463 -23.80 -2.26 18.67
C LEU A 463 -24.32 -3.53 17.96
N PRO A 464 -25.61 -3.94 18.09
CA PRO A 464 -26.14 -5.06 17.33
C PRO A 464 -26.03 -4.86 15.82
N MET A 465 -26.30 -3.66 15.31
CA MET A 465 -26.18 -3.33 13.88
C MET A 465 -24.73 -3.49 13.41
N PHE A 466 -23.76 -3.04 14.23
CA PHE A 466 -22.34 -3.20 13.95
C PHE A 466 -21.94 -4.68 13.88
N ILE A 467 -22.31 -5.48 14.89
CA ILE A 467 -21.97 -6.91 14.96
C ILE A 467 -22.52 -7.66 13.75
N VAL A 468 -23.78 -7.40 13.37
CA VAL A 468 -24.38 -8.05 12.19
C VAL A 468 -23.66 -7.65 10.91
N SER A 469 -23.28 -6.37 10.76
CA SER A 469 -22.55 -5.87 9.60
C SER A 469 -21.17 -6.52 9.42
N MET A 470 -20.48 -6.82 10.53
CA MET A 470 -19.13 -7.40 10.51
C MET A 470 -19.10 -8.90 10.14
N ARG A 471 -20.27 -9.55 10.00
CA ARG A 471 -20.38 -10.95 9.53
C ARG A 471 -20.13 -11.12 8.03
N SER A 472 -20.02 -10.03 7.26
CA SER A 472 -19.57 -10.07 5.87
C SER A 472 -18.21 -10.77 5.76
N ARG A 473 -17.95 -11.55 4.71
CA ARG A 473 -16.65 -12.21 4.54
C ARG A 473 -15.56 -11.21 4.20
N GLY A 474 -15.84 -10.31 3.25
CA GLY A 474 -14.90 -9.29 2.81
C GLY A 474 -13.81 -9.88 1.92
N ASP A 475 -14.21 -10.63 0.89
CA ASP A 475 -13.31 -11.46 0.07
C ASP A 475 -13.00 -10.84 -1.31
N GLN A 476 -13.66 -9.72 -1.68
CA GLN A 476 -13.40 -9.06 -2.95
C GLN A 476 -12.31 -7.99 -2.80
N VAL A 477 -11.29 -8.10 -3.65
CA VAL A 477 -10.09 -7.24 -3.59
C VAL A 477 -10.26 -5.98 -4.44
N LEU A 478 -11.02 -6.05 -5.53
CA LEU A 478 -11.16 -4.97 -6.51
C LEU A 478 -12.61 -4.78 -6.94
N ASN A 479 -13.07 -3.54 -6.91
CA ASN A 479 -14.32 -3.14 -7.54
C ASN A 479 -14.05 -1.92 -8.43
N GLY A 480 -14.03 -2.15 -9.74
CA GLY A 480 -13.72 -1.13 -10.74
C GLY A 480 -12.33 -1.29 -11.37
N GLN A 481 -12.10 -0.52 -12.43
CA GLN A 481 -10.85 -0.53 -13.18
C GLN A 481 -9.73 0.13 -12.35
N PRO A 482 -8.58 -0.54 -12.14
CA PRO A 482 -7.43 0.05 -11.46
C PRO A 482 -6.76 1.10 -12.34
N ASN A 483 -5.97 2.00 -11.72
CA ASN A 483 -5.18 2.97 -12.46
C ASN A 483 -4.06 2.29 -13.24
N LEU A 484 -4.03 2.46 -14.57
CA LEU A 484 -3.03 1.83 -15.42
C LEU A 484 -1.81 2.70 -15.73
N VAL A 485 -1.88 4.02 -15.47
CA VAL A 485 -0.85 4.98 -15.91
C VAL A 485 -0.36 5.90 -14.79
N ASN A 486 0.90 6.32 -14.84
CA ASN A 486 1.52 7.24 -13.89
C ASN A 486 1.33 8.70 -14.31
N ASP A 487 0.09 9.10 -14.63
CA ASP A 487 -0.20 10.44 -15.13
C ASP A 487 -0.03 11.54 -14.07
N ARG A 488 -0.19 12.80 -14.50
CA ARG A 488 -0.11 13.95 -13.59
C ARG A 488 -1.17 13.89 -12.49
N ASN A 489 -2.36 13.34 -12.76
CA ASN A 489 -3.41 13.25 -11.76
C ASN A 489 -3.03 12.25 -10.66
N TRP A 490 -2.47 11.10 -11.02
CA TRP A 490 -1.94 10.12 -10.09
C TRP A 490 -0.81 10.68 -9.24
N LEU A 491 0.13 11.44 -9.84
CA LEU A 491 1.21 12.10 -9.11
C LEU A 491 0.70 13.14 -8.09
N LEU A 492 -0.28 13.96 -8.47
CA LEU A 492 -0.92 14.91 -7.54
C LEU A 492 -1.69 14.18 -6.44
N ALA A 493 -2.36 13.08 -6.78
CA ALA A 493 -3.09 12.26 -5.81
C ALA A 493 -2.17 11.65 -4.74
N GLN A 494 -0.90 11.37 -5.05
CA GLN A 494 0.07 10.91 -4.02
C GLN A 494 0.27 11.96 -2.91
N TRP A 495 0.29 13.24 -3.26
CA TRP A 495 0.32 14.34 -2.28
C TRP A 495 -1.00 14.48 -1.54
N GLY A 496 -2.13 14.39 -2.24
CA GLY A 496 -3.45 14.41 -1.60
C GLY A 496 -3.65 13.27 -0.60
N GLN A 497 -3.19 12.06 -0.95
CA GLN A 497 -3.20 10.89 -0.07
C GLN A 497 -2.29 11.09 1.15
N LEU A 498 -1.08 11.63 0.96
CA LEU A 498 -0.21 12.01 2.08
C LEU A 498 -0.92 12.98 3.04
N MET A 499 -1.62 14.01 2.52
CA MET A 499 -2.35 14.95 3.37
C MET A 499 -3.40 14.24 4.24
N PHE A 500 -4.17 13.30 3.69
CA PHE A 500 -5.15 12.54 4.47
C PHE A 500 -4.51 11.54 5.46
N VAL A 501 -3.34 10.99 5.13
CA VAL A 501 -2.56 10.19 6.09
C VAL A 501 -2.07 11.05 7.24
N ILE A 502 -1.57 12.27 6.97
CA ILE A 502 -1.17 13.23 8.00
C ILE A 502 -2.39 13.62 8.85
N LEU A 503 -3.53 13.93 8.22
CA LEU A 503 -4.77 14.30 8.90
C LEU A 503 -5.27 13.20 9.84
N GLY A 504 -5.43 11.97 9.34
CA GLY A 504 -5.85 10.83 10.14
C GLY A 504 -4.87 10.54 11.28
N THR A 505 -3.56 10.68 11.04
CA THR A 505 -2.54 10.52 12.09
C THR A 505 -2.64 11.62 13.16
N ALA A 506 -2.82 12.88 12.74
CA ALA A 506 -2.94 14.02 13.64
C ALA A 506 -4.20 13.91 14.51
N PHE A 507 -5.33 13.49 13.94
CA PHE A 507 -6.56 13.23 14.70
C PHE A 507 -6.42 12.02 15.64
N ALA A 508 -5.69 10.98 15.26
CA ALA A 508 -5.43 9.85 16.15
C ALA A 508 -4.61 10.30 17.38
N ILE A 509 -3.55 11.10 17.16
CA ILE A 509 -2.76 11.69 18.24
C ILE A 509 -3.65 12.59 19.11
N GLY A 510 -4.42 13.48 18.49
CA GLY A 510 -5.35 14.37 19.20
C GLY A 510 -6.38 13.61 20.04
N GLY A 511 -7.03 12.60 19.47
CA GLY A 511 -8.01 11.76 20.18
C GLY A 511 -7.40 10.99 21.34
N LEU A 512 -6.20 10.44 21.17
CA LEU A 512 -5.45 9.81 22.27
C LEU A 512 -5.06 10.80 23.36
N THR A 513 -4.56 11.98 22.99
CA THR A 513 -4.18 13.03 23.93
C THR A 513 -5.39 13.52 24.74
N ILE A 514 -6.51 13.81 24.07
CA ILE A 514 -7.75 14.26 24.73
C ILE A 514 -8.30 13.17 25.65
N SER A 515 -8.30 11.91 25.20
CA SER A 515 -8.74 10.78 26.04
C SER A 515 -7.84 10.60 27.26
N TYR A 516 -6.52 10.68 27.07
CA TYR A 516 -5.55 10.51 28.15
C TYR A 516 -5.67 11.63 29.18
N ILE A 517 -5.64 12.90 28.74
CA ILE A 517 -5.78 14.05 29.63
C ILE A 517 -7.15 14.06 30.30
N GLY A 518 -8.21 13.73 29.57
CA GLY A 518 -9.57 13.62 30.11
C GLY A 518 -9.69 12.60 31.25
N VAL A 519 -8.86 11.55 31.22
CA VAL A 519 -8.80 10.51 32.26
C VAL A 519 -7.82 10.92 33.38
N THR A 520 -6.70 11.57 33.10
CA THR A 520 -5.70 11.88 34.15
C THR A 520 -5.98 13.20 34.86
N ASP A 521 -5.81 14.32 34.16
CA ASP A 521 -5.73 15.66 34.74
C ASP A 521 -7.02 16.46 34.52
N VAL A 522 -7.93 15.93 33.68
CA VAL A 522 -9.20 16.50 33.23
C VAL A 522 -9.04 17.79 32.40
N PHE A 523 -8.12 18.68 32.77
CA PHE A 523 -7.90 20.00 32.15
C PHE A 523 -6.45 20.18 31.68
N VAL A 524 -6.27 20.92 30.60
CA VAL A 524 -4.99 21.54 30.24
C VAL A 524 -4.88 22.95 30.83
N HIS A 525 -3.69 23.55 30.74
CA HIS A 525 -3.43 24.86 31.32
C HIS A 525 -4.33 25.95 30.72
N GLU A 526 -4.55 25.89 29.42
CA GLU A 526 -5.38 26.81 28.65
C GLU A 526 -6.86 26.75 29.10
N ASP A 527 -7.36 25.57 29.44
CA ASP A 527 -8.73 25.37 29.93
C ASP A 527 -8.93 26.08 31.27
N LEU A 528 -7.99 25.89 32.20
CA LEU A 528 -8.03 26.53 33.52
C LEU A 528 -7.91 28.06 33.39
N GLY A 529 -7.11 28.53 32.42
CA GLY A 529 -7.03 29.94 32.06
C GLY A 529 -8.37 30.50 31.57
N PHE A 530 -9.05 29.79 30.67
CA PHE A 530 -10.38 30.18 30.18
C PHE A 530 -11.43 30.18 31.29
N LEU A 531 -11.41 29.16 32.16
CA LEU A 531 -12.34 29.00 33.27
C LEU A 531 -12.03 29.93 34.46
N ASN A 532 -10.87 30.60 34.47
CA ASN A 532 -10.38 31.43 35.58
C ASN A 532 -10.41 30.71 36.94
N THR A 533 -10.02 29.44 36.98
CA THR A 533 -10.06 28.60 38.19
C THR A 533 -8.92 27.58 38.20
N THR A 534 -8.80 26.80 39.27
CA THR A 534 -7.83 25.70 39.38
C THR A 534 -8.54 24.36 39.57
N HIS A 535 -7.85 23.28 39.20
CA HIS A 535 -8.33 21.91 39.42
C HIS A 535 -8.66 21.66 40.90
N GLU A 536 -7.81 22.09 41.83
CA GLU A 536 -8.02 21.92 43.28
C GLU A 536 -9.27 22.66 43.77
N THR A 537 -9.45 23.91 43.36
CA THR A 537 -10.61 24.73 43.74
C THR A 537 -11.91 24.12 43.22
N MET A 538 -11.91 23.59 42.00
CA MET A 538 -13.08 22.95 41.40
C MET A 538 -13.40 21.59 42.04
N GLY A 539 -12.38 20.80 42.35
CA GLY A 539 -12.55 19.52 43.04
C GLY A 539 -13.09 19.67 44.45
N GLN A 540 -12.59 20.66 45.21
CA GLN A 540 -13.12 21.01 46.54
C GLN A 540 -14.57 21.47 46.49
N PHE A 541 -14.97 22.11 45.38
CA PHE A 541 -16.35 22.53 45.17
C PHE A 541 -17.27 21.34 44.87
N ASN A 542 -16.92 20.52 43.88
CA ASN A 542 -17.71 19.35 43.50
C ASN A 542 -16.89 18.33 42.70
N GLU A 543 -16.43 17.25 43.35
CA GLU A 543 -15.70 16.16 42.68
C GLU A 543 -16.51 15.49 41.55
N ARG A 544 -17.85 15.50 41.64
CA ARG A 544 -18.72 14.95 40.58
C ARG A 544 -18.72 15.80 39.32
N LEU A 545 -18.45 17.11 39.44
CA LEU A 545 -18.28 17.98 38.27
C LEU A 545 -17.03 17.57 37.46
N LEU A 546 -15.94 17.25 38.15
CA LEU A 546 -14.72 16.74 37.50
C LEU A 546 -14.98 15.42 36.79
N ALA A 547 -15.70 14.49 37.44
CA ALA A 547 -16.09 13.22 36.83
C ALA A 547 -16.95 13.38 35.56
N LEU A 548 -17.88 14.34 35.56
CA LEU A 548 -18.73 14.64 34.40
C LEU A 548 -17.93 15.23 33.23
N ILE A 549 -16.99 16.14 33.50
CA ILE A 549 -16.13 16.73 32.46
C ILE A 549 -15.14 15.69 31.91
N ALA A 550 -14.59 14.85 32.80
CA ALA A 550 -13.75 13.71 32.40
C ALA A 550 -14.49 12.75 31.46
N HIS A 551 -15.77 12.47 31.74
CA HIS A 551 -16.63 11.69 30.85
C HIS A 551 -16.75 12.32 29.46
N ASP A 552 -17.12 13.61 29.39
CA ASP A 552 -17.35 14.30 28.12
C ASP A 552 -16.06 14.33 27.27
N ARG A 553 -14.90 14.54 27.90
CA ARG A 553 -13.59 14.53 27.24
C ARG A 553 -13.16 13.15 26.79
N ALA A 554 -13.27 12.13 27.63
CA ALA A 554 -12.94 10.76 27.26
C ALA A 554 -13.84 10.26 26.12
N GLY A 555 -15.14 10.63 26.15
CA GLY A 555 -16.08 10.36 25.07
C GLY A 555 -15.70 11.05 23.77
N PHE A 556 -15.41 12.35 23.81
CA PHE A 556 -14.95 13.11 22.63
C PHE A 556 -13.64 12.57 22.06
N GLY A 557 -12.62 12.37 22.90
CA GLY A 557 -11.32 11.82 22.48
C GLY A 557 -11.44 10.43 21.86
N GLY A 558 -12.28 9.56 22.44
CA GLY A 558 -12.56 8.23 21.91
C GLY A 558 -13.28 8.26 20.56
N ALA A 559 -14.28 9.14 20.40
CA ALA A 559 -14.96 9.35 19.13
C ALA A 559 -14.00 9.90 18.06
N LEU A 560 -13.17 10.89 18.39
CA LEU A 560 -12.18 11.45 17.48
C LEU A 560 -11.14 10.40 17.06
N LEU A 561 -10.71 9.54 17.98
CA LEU A 561 -9.83 8.42 17.66
C LEU A 561 -10.50 7.41 16.72
N SER A 562 -11.77 7.07 16.97
CA SER A 562 -12.55 6.20 16.09
C SER A 562 -12.67 6.78 14.68
N ASP A 563 -13.01 8.06 14.55
CA ASP A 563 -13.11 8.78 13.28
C ASP A 563 -11.77 8.81 12.54
N SER A 564 -10.70 9.12 13.27
CA SER A 564 -9.33 9.16 12.74
C SER A 564 -8.88 7.83 12.14
N ILE A 565 -9.24 6.70 12.75
CA ILE A 565 -8.91 5.36 12.26
C ILE A 565 -9.66 5.07 10.95
N ALA A 566 -10.93 5.48 10.84
CA ALA A 566 -11.68 5.30 9.60
C ALA A 566 -11.10 6.14 8.46
N ILE A 567 -10.76 7.41 8.73
CA ILE A 567 -10.10 8.32 7.79
C ILE A 567 -8.74 7.76 7.37
N LEU A 568 -7.89 7.40 8.34
CA LEU A 568 -6.54 6.90 8.11
C LEU A 568 -6.54 5.59 7.32
N ALA A 569 -7.37 4.61 7.71
CA ALA A 569 -7.49 3.35 7.00
C ALA A 569 -7.97 3.55 5.55
N THR A 570 -8.92 4.46 5.33
CA THR A 570 -9.37 4.80 3.97
C THR A 570 -8.27 5.51 3.18
N ALA A 571 -7.51 6.41 3.80
CA ALA A 571 -6.38 7.07 3.16
C ALA A 571 -5.26 6.10 2.81
N LEU A 572 -5.00 5.09 3.65
CA LEU A 572 -3.96 4.09 3.41
C LEU A 572 -4.35 3.06 2.34
N TRP A 573 -5.63 2.65 2.28
CA TRP A 573 -6.03 1.47 1.49
C TRP A 573 -7.11 1.74 0.43
N GLY A 574 -7.91 2.78 0.58
CA GLY A 574 -9.09 3.01 -0.25
C GLY A 574 -8.86 3.86 -1.51
N ILE A 575 -7.80 4.67 -1.56
CA ILE A 575 -7.60 5.64 -2.66
C ILE A 575 -7.33 4.93 -3.99
N GLN A 576 -8.30 4.93 -4.89
CA GLN A 576 -8.21 4.38 -6.24
C GLN A 576 -8.85 5.34 -7.25
N GLN A 577 -8.33 5.36 -8.48
CA GLN A 577 -8.82 6.26 -9.52
C GLN A 577 -10.30 6.05 -9.80
N GLY A 578 -11.05 7.14 -10.01
CA GLY A 578 -12.48 7.05 -10.34
C GLY A 578 -13.40 6.66 -9.20
N GLN A 579 -12.91 6.37 -7.98
CA GLN A 579 -13.73 6.09 -6.80
C GLN A 579 -14.30 7.39 -6.20
N ARG A 580 -15.23 8.01 -6.94
CA ARG A 580 -15.85 9.31 -6.61
C ARG A 580 -16.43 9.36 -5.19
N TRP A 581 -16.99 8.25 -4.74
CA TRP A 581 -17.65 8.15 -3.44
C TRP A 581 -16.66 8.40 -2.28
N ILE A 582 -15.37 8.09 -2.45
CA ILE A 582 -14.34 8.35 -1.43
C ILE A 582 -14.10 9.85 -1.27
N TRP A 583 -14.06 10.59 -2.38
CA TRP A 583 -13.93 12.04 -2.33
C TRP A 583 -15.12 12.69 -1.63
N TRP A 584 -16.34 12.26 -1.97
CA TRP A 584 -17.56 12.73 -1.30
C TRP A 584 -17.62 12.32 0.16
N MET A 585 -17.10 11.13 0.51
CA MET A 585 -16.98 10.69 1.89
C MET A 585 -16.07 11.61 2.69
N PHE A 586 -14.89 11.95 2.17
CA PHE A 586 -14.00 12.89 2.85
C PHE A 586 -14.58 14.31 2.93
N LEU A 587 -15.18 14.80 1.84
CA LEU A 587 -15.82 16.11 1.84
C LEU A 587 -16.94 16.18 2.89
N LEU A 588 -17.92 15.28 2.80
CA LEU A 588 -19.10 15.33 3.66
C LEU A 588 -18.79 14.89 5.09
N GLY A 589 -17.84 13.97 5.30
CA GLY A 589 -17.42 13.54 6.63
C GLY A 589 -16.64 14.62 7.38
N GLY A 590 -15.72 15.33 6.72
CA GLY A 590 -14.90 16.33 7.39
C GLY A 590 -15.65 17.61 7.80
N ILE A 591 -16.63 18.06 6.99
CA ILE A 591 -17.34 19.33 7.21
C ILE A 591 -17.98 19.43 8.61
N PRO A 592 -18.79 18.45 9.09
CA PRO A 592 -19.43 18.52 10.40
C PRO A 592 -18.45 18.70 11.56
N GLY A 593 -17.32 17.97 11.57
CA GLY A 593 -16.32 18.06 12.63
C GLY A 593 -15.66 19.44 12.70
N PHE A 594 -15.21 19.97 11.55
CA PHE A 594 -14.62 21.31 11.50
C PHE A 594 -15.64 22.42 11.79
N LEU A 595 -16.88 22.29 11.29
CA LEU A 595 -17.94 23.25 11.56
C LEU A 595 -18.27 23.29 13.05
N ALA A 596 -18.41 22.14 13.70
CA ALA A 596 -18.65 22.05 15.14
C ALA A 596 -17.51 22.67 15.92
N GLY A 597 -16.26 22.27 15.63
CA GLY A 597 -15.04 22.81 16.23
C GLY A 597 -14.97 24.33 16.14
N PHE A 598 -14.94 24.89 14.94
CA PHE A 598 -14.75 26.33 14.78
C PHE A 598 -15.93 27.16 15.27
N SER A 599 -17.17 26.71 15.03
CA SER A 599 -18.35 27.49 15.41
C SER A 599 -18.48 27.64 16.92
N VAL A 600 -18.27 26.56 17.69
CA VAL A 600 -18.47 26.62 19.13
C VAL A 600 -17.38 27.40 19.83
N HIS A 601 -16.11 27.26 19.43
CA HIS A 601 -15.01 28.06 20.00
C HIS A 601 -15.22 29.55 19.79
N TRP A 602 -15.70 29.95 18.60
CA TRP A 602 -16.02 31.35 18.32
C TRP A 602 -17.23 31.83 19.14
N MET A 603 -18.25 31.00 19.28
CA MET A 603 -19.47 31.32 20.02
C MET A 603 -19.21 31.54 21.51
N ILE A 604 -18.32 30.74 22.12
CA ILE A 604 -18.01 30.85 23.56
C ILE A 604 -16.81 31.75 23.86
N GLY A 605 -16.14 32.29 22.84
CA GLY A 605 -14.97 33.15 22.99
C GLY A 605 -13.68 32.42 23.35
N TYR A 606 -13.66 31.08 23.31
CA TYR A 606 -12.46 30.27 23.55
C TYR A 606 -11.58 30.25 22.28
N THR A 607 -10.95 31.38 21.98
CA THR A 607 -10.29 31.64 20.68
C THR A 607 -8.78 31.79 20.78
N ASP A 608 -8.17 31.20 21.81
CA ASP A 608 -6.72 31.20 21.95
C ASP A 608 -6.04 30.60 20.70
N PHE A 609 -5.00 31.28 20.22
CA PHE A 609 -4.36 30.92 18.97
C PHE A 609 -3.58 29.61 19.09
N ILE A 610 -2.90 29.38 20.21
CA ILE A 610 -2.11 28.16 20.44
C ILE A 610 -3.05 26.96 20.55
N HIS A 611 -4.15 27.12 21.27
CA HIS A 611 -5.23 26.13 21.39
C HIS A 611 -5.85 25.75 20.05
N LEU A 612 -6.16 26.73 19.19
CA LEU A 612 -6.79 26.48 17.87
C LEU A 612 -5.80 26.11 16.76
N LEU A 613 -4.49 26.27 16.97
CA LEU A 613 -3.47 25.99 15.96
C LEU A 613 -3.55 24.57 15.36
N PRO A 614 -3.73 23.49 16.16
CA PRO A 614 -3.89 22.14 15.62
C PRO A 614 -5.12 22.01 14.71
N ALA A 615 -6.22 22.67 15.04
CA ALA A 615 -7.45 22.65 14.25
C ALA A 615 -7.29 23.40 12.92
N TYR A 616 -6.62 24.56 12.92
CA TYR A 616 -6.29 25.29 11.69
C TYR A 616 -5.36 24.51 10.77
N PHE A 617 -4.33 23.88 11.35
CA PHE A 617 -3.44 23.00 10.61
C PHE A 617 -4.20 21.83 9.98
N ALA A 618 -5.04 21.13 10.76
CA ALA A 618 -5.86 20.03 10.27
C ALA A 618 -6.80 20.47 9.14
N PHE A 619 -7.44 21.63 9.25
CA PHE A 619 -8.32 22.16 8.21
C PHE A 619 -7.56 22.49 6.92
N ALA A 620 -6.38 23.10 7.02
CA ALA A 620 -5.55 23.39 5.86
C ALA A 620 -5.11 22.10 5.14
N VAL A 621 -4.64 21.10 5.89
CA VAL A 621 -4.25 19.78 5.36
C VAL A 621 -5.45 19.09 4.70
N TYR A 622 -6.62 19.13 5.33
CA TYR A 622 -7.87 18.60 4.81
C TYR A 622 -8.27 19.24 3.46
N ALA A 623 -8.30 20.57 3.39
CA ALA A 623 -8.69 21.31 2.20
C ALA A 623 -7.71 21.06 1.03
N VAL A 624 -6.40 21.12 1.29
CA VAL A 624 -5.37 20.82 0.29
C VAL A 624 -5.47 19.37 -0.17
N GLY A 625 -5.67 18.43 0.76
CA GLY A 625 -5.87 17.01 0.44
C GLY A 625 -7.04 16.77 -0.51
N LEU A 626 -8.19 17.39 -0.25
CA LEU A 626 -9.38 17.29 -1.10
C LEU A 626 -9.13 17.82 -2.51
N VAL A 627 -8.48 18.98 -2.63
CA VAL A 627 -8.16 19.60 -3.93
C VAL A 627 -7.23 18.72 -4.75
N LEU A 628 -6.18 18.17 -4.11
CA LEU A 628 -5.20 17.32 -4.79
C LEU A 628 -5.76 15.95 -5.19
N LEU A 629 -6.68 15.38 -4.42
CA LEU A 629 -7.33 14.11 -4.75
C LEU A 629 -8.44 14.25 -5.80
N TYR A 630 -9.04 15.43 -5.96
CA TYR A 630 -10.21 15.63 -6.80
C TYR A 630 -10.03 15.14 -8.26
N PRO A 631 -8.97 15.53 -9.00
CA PRO A 631 -8.84 15.14 -10.41
C PRO A 631 -8.72 13.63 -10.60
N TYR A 632 -8.09 12.93 -9.64
CA TYR A 632 -7.85 11.50 -9.70
C TYR A 632 -9.08 10.68 -9.28
N LEU A 633 -9.79 11.11 -8.23
CA LEU A 633 -11.00 10.40 -7.78
C LEU A 633 -12.22 10.68 -8.66
N MET A 634 -12.30 11.87 -9.30
CA MET A 634 -13.46 12.26 -10.11
C MET A 634 -13.41 11.78 -11.57
N ASN A 635 -12.21 11.59 -12.12
CA ASN A 635 -12.04 11.14 -13.49
C ASN A 635 -11.79 9.63 -13.51
N PRO A 636 -12.80 8.80 -13.85
CA PRO A 636 -12.54 7.40 -14.13
C PRO A 636 -11.62 7.31 -15.35
N GLN A 637 -10.75 6.31 -15.35
CA GLN A 637 -9.92 6.03 -16.50
C GLN A 637 -10.83 5.73 -17.69
N LYS A 638 -10.61 6.41 -18.82
CA LYS A 638 -11.30 6.07 -20.06
C LYS A 638 -10.80 4.68 -20.45
N GLN A 639 -11.72 3.73 -20.68
CA GLN A 639 -11.36 2.49 -21.37
C GLN A 639 -10.62 2.89 -22.65
N ALA A 640 -9.40 2.40 -22.83
CA ALA A 640 -8.74 2.50 -24.12
C ALA A 640 -9.72 1.87 -25.12
N LYS A 641 -10.19 2.67 -26.08
CA LYS A 641 -10.95 2.12 -27.20
C LYS A 641 -9.96 1.25 -27.96
N HIS A 642 -10.16 -0.07 -27.87
CA HIS A 642 -9.45 -1.08 -28.64
C HIS A 642 -9.43 -0.73 -30.13
#